data_AF-A0A372GPZ9-F1
#
_entry.id   AF-A0A372GPZ9-F1
#
_cell.length_a   1.000
_cell.length_b   1.000
_cell.length_c   1.000
_cell.angle_alpha   90.00
_cell.angle_beta   90.00
_cell.angle_gamma   90.00
#
_symmetry.space_group_name_H-M   'P 1'
#
loop_
_entity.id
_entity.type
_entity.pdbx_description
1 polymer ?
#
loop_
_entity_poly.entity_id
_entity_poly.type
_entity_poly.pdbx_seq_one_letter_code
_entity_poly.pdbx_strand_id
1 'polypeptide(L)'
;MTHFPRLPAPADLVAAGPTGAKKMLTRAAEPLPAAELALFFEQACRELVRAGESELAYWAFGQARKVEKNHPALLDLDRVQDVFLELVPAGGVGPAALRDYAKLLAAELPGEEAHARFRAVICAGFDAGLVPYARIFPDLRTLARGAKIKKRDEEAFLAERLLRAGLVPIASHQVWAAAREPLAAVAGRDDDLMKLLIAAEPDRARHEEESGEEVAEKIRQMWLECLAESGAGAHLPAAWFGTTGRGCAAAVLLRLVDQAGDRLFPGAEVVVGEETDPAVPPPDHRHIIPQSEFNSDAPRWWASDFDIGRLAADVASGPEGRERFASLLDAFVRDLGYFGNVDYAATVKALWDLPEIREVLLETVDAWAADAGRRDLPFLHNALRQLVRITGPGGLLELEPNVLESAEPADPVDALLAALRGGIPAELGVPGNGVPHKSPKAGRTIIQHLGYLTITERSWHAYASVSGDDSLMVKLPQLPDGLLPWYDGTTGLLSRIKDGRWQTFRVEGQTGETVALTLDPEAATARPQAPGAAEVTFPGAAGPNEVRLNRGEITVIAPDGTRTARLPYSPVMSGKGGLVPPPGWWARRDPADPDGSAALRLLDREGAARLLEATLTGPGAATDALAAVLPEVTGPALRDGVLEAARMAVECLLLGIELRARIGRPQPSGLPGLVSAAPDLPFAPTMAKTRWLVRQRLLARALESAATDEPTTERPYLVRTVSLPPGGHVGAGMETLAGYALPAVLPWTSDAQREEILDVLRLWANAPMGDGTAAFRVLRFTPAGGDGQSDAERQMVDRELEQQAPGQLWRTPNGALRISGYQRHDRTATAVEYAPGGTFHPIELPGWQTTKASVPCWGTADRVVRLLRLLAERGPAPIDAAATVRDLAERTGLGSADAVAVCKFPADVLGDDVPTTGAAISYPMRDALRERLLPGDPADLWTTGLAVEAAADWWRDHGEAPPLS
;
A
#
# COMPACT_ATOMS: atom_id res chain seq x y z
N MET A 1 -5.71 -85.12 -10.51
CA MET A 1 -6.61 -85.00 -9.35
C MET A 1 -6.08 -85.89 -8.25
N THR A 2 -5.23 -85.34 -7.38
CA THR A 2 -4.72 -86.04 -6.19
C THR A 2 -5.76 -85.81 -5.09
N HIS A 3 -6.48 -86.87 -4.71
CA HIS A 3 -7.44 -86.81 -3.60
C HIS A 3 -6.65 -86.65 -2.29
N PHE A 4 -6.59 -85.45 -1.74
CA PHE A 4 -6.11 -85.24 -0.37
C PHE A 4 -7.03 -86.00 0.61
N PRO A 5 -6.52 -86.48 1.76
CA PRO A 5 -7.38 -87.02 2.81
C PRO A 5 -8.43 -85.97 3.19
N ARG A 6 -9.70 -86.39 3.14
CA ARG A 6 -10.95 -85.63 3.37
C ARG A 6 -10.74 -84.20 3.88
N LEU A 7 -10.64 -83.25 2.95
CA LEU A 7 -10.88 -81.84 3.29
C LEU A 7 -12.28 -81.77 3.93
N PRO A 8 -12.43 -81.18 5.14
CA PRO A 8 -13.76 -81.02 5.75
C PRO A 8 -14.69 -80.29 4.78
N ALA A 9 -15.97 -80.70 4.72
CA ALA A 9 -16.91 -80.07 3.80
C ALA A 9 -17.07 -78.58 4.17
N PRO A 10 -17.19 -77.66 3.20
CA PRO A 10 -17.32 -76.23 3.50
C PRO A 10 -18.48 -75.92 4.44
N ALA A 11 -19.60 -76.63 4.32
CA ALA A 11 -20.74 -76.50 5.23
C ALA A 11 -20.39 -76.80 6.69
N ASP A 12 -19.52 -77.77 6.96
CA ASP A 12 -19.07 -78.11 8.31
C ASP A 12 -18.10 -77.06 8.87
N LEU A 13 -17.28 -76.47 8.00
CA LEU A 13 -16.36 -75.39 8.36
C LEU A 13 -17.13 -74.10 8.71
N VAL A 14 -18.14 -73.75 7.92
CA VAL A 14 -19.04 -72.61 8.20
C VAL A 14 -19.77 -72.81 9.53
N ALA A 15 -20.35 -73.99 9.75
CA ALA A 15 -21.09 -74.32 10.97
C ALA A 15 -20.22 -74.28 12.25
N ALA A 16 -18.92 -74.54 12.14
CA ALA A 16 -17.99 -74.52 13.27
C ALA A 16 -17.54 -73.09 13.68
N GLY A 17 -17.88 -72.07 12.90
CA GLY A 17 -17.43 -70.68 13.08
C GLY A 17 -15.92 -70.48 12.87
N PRO A 18 -15.43 -69.23 12.83
CA PRO A 18 -14.07 -68.93 12.36
C PRO A 18 -12.95 -69.62 13.14
N THR A 19 -13.07 -69.72 14.46
CA THR A 19 -12.07 -70.39 15.31
C THR A 19 -12.16 -71.91 15.22
N GLY A 20 -13.37 -72.46 15.07
CA GLY A 20 -13.58 -73.90 14.91
C GLY A 20 -13.09 -74.41 13.56
N ALA A 21 -13.42 -73.70 12.48
CA ALA A 21 -12.97 -73.98 11.12
C ALA A 21 -11.43 -74.02 11.02
N LYS A 22 -10.75 -73.02 11.59
CA LYS A 22 -9.28 -72.97 11.65
C LYS A 22 -8.70 -74.21 12.34
N LYS A 23 -9.25 -74.60 13.50
CA LYS A 23 -8.82 -75.81 14.24
C LYS A 23 -9.06 -77.09 13.45
N MET A 24 -10.20 -77.21 12.77
CA MET A 24 -10.54 -78.37 11.94
C MET A 24 -9.58 -78.51 10.75
N LEU A 25 -9.29 -77.41 10.06
CA LEU A 25 -8.33 -77.37 8.95
C LEU A 25 -6.90 -77.67 9.43
N THR A 26 -6.47 -77.12 10.56
CA THR A 26 -5.15 -77.44 11.13
C THR A 26 -5.04 -78.92 11.51
N ARG A 27 -6.06 -79.50 12.14
CA ARG A 27 -6.07 -80.92 12.51
C ARG A 27 -6.10 -81.84 11.30
N ALA A 28 -6.81 -81.45 10.23
CA ALA A 28 -6.81 -82.19 8.97
C ALA A 28 -5.46 -82.12 8.23
N ALA A 29 -4.69 -81.05 8.46
CA ALA A 29 -3.35 -80.87 7.89
C ALA A 29 -2.23 -81.58 8.68
N GLU A 30 -2.39 -81.79 10.00
CA GLU A 30 -1.38 -82.42 10.89
C GLU A 30 -0.70 -83.72 10.36
N PRO A 31 -1.42 -84.68 9.74
CA PRO A 31 -0.81 -85.93 9.29
C PRO A 31 -0.09 -85.83 7.94
N LEU A 32 -0.15 -84.69 7.25
CA LEU A 32 0.40 -84.53 5.90
C LEU A 32 1.91 -84.22 5.91
N PRO A 33 2.69 -84.77 4.97
CA PRO A 33 4.09 -84.38 4.80
C PRO A 33 4.22 -82.94 4.32
N ALA A 34 5.36 -82.29 4.59
CA ALA A 34 5.58 -80.88 4.26
C ALA A 34 5.35 -80.53 2.76
N ALA A 35 5.61 -81.48 1.85
CA ALA A 35 5.38 -81.33 0.42
C ALA A 35 3.90 -81.24 0.01
N GLU A 36 2.98 -81.73 0.84
CA GLU A 36 1.53 -81.75 0.56
C GLU A 36 0.76 -80.64 1.30
N LEU A 37 1.35 -80.06 2.35
CA LEU A 37 0.70 -79.06 3.20
C LEU A 37 0.30 -77.79 2.43
N ALA A 38 1.16 -77.26 1.56
CA ALA A 38 0.86 -76.05 0.79
C ALA A 38 -0.33 -76.27 -0.16
N LEU A 39 -0.32 -77.39 -0.90
CA LEU A 39 -1.40 -77.77 -1.82
C LEU A 39 -2.72 -78.04 -1.08
N PHE A 40 -2.65 -78.64 0.11
CA PHE A 40 -3.82 -78.85 0.98
C PHE A 40 -4.48 -77.52 1.35
N PHE A 41 -3.70 -76.54 1.82
CA PHE A 41 -4.22 -75.24 2.21
C PHE A 41 -4.69 -74.40 1.01
N GLU A 42 -4.08 -74.56 -0.16
CA GLU A 42 -4.60 -73.98 -1.41
C GLU A 42 -5.95 -74.57 -1.81
N GLN A 43 -6.11 -75.90 -1.72
CA GLN A 43 -7.39 -76.53 -1.96
C GLN A 43 -8.44 -76.10 -0.93
N ALA A 44 -8.06 -75.94 0.35
CA ALA A 44 -8.93 -75.40 1.38
C ALA A 44 -9.39 -73.98 1.03
N CYS A 45 -8.47 -73.12 0.57
CA CYS A 45 -8.81 -71.77 0.11
C CYS A 45 -9.81 -71.80 -1.04
N ARG A 46 -9.61 -72.64 -2.07
CA ARG A 46 -10.56 -72.79 -3.20
C ARG A 46 -11.97 -73.13 -2.74
N GLU A 47 -12.11 -74.10 -1.84
CA GLU A 47 -13.44 -74.50 -1.36
C GLU A 47 -14.11 -73.43 -0.48
N LEU A 48 -13.33 -72.70 0.33
CA LEU A 48 -13.83 -71.61 1.16
C LEU A 48 -14.27 -70.41 0.33
N VAL A 49 -13.54 -70.09 -0.74
CA VAL A 49 -13.94 -69.05 -1.71
C VAL A 49 -15.26 -69.42 -2.37
N ARG A 50 -15.43 -70.66 -2.82
CA ARG A 50 -16.71 -71.14 -3.41
C ARG A 50 -17.87 -71.08 -2.42
N ALA A 51 -17.59 -71.16 -1.12
CA ALA A 51 -18.57 -71.05 -0.06
C ALA A 51 -18.84 -69.60 0.39
N GLY A 52 -18.14 -68.60 -0.15
CA GLY A 52 -18.28 -67.19 0.23
C GLY A 52 -17.60 -66.79 1.54
N GLU A 53 -16.73 -67.65 2.09
CA GLU A 53 -16.08 -67.44 3.39
C GLU A 53 -14.69 -66.77 3.24
N SER A 54 -14.68 -65.49 2.85
CA SER A 54 -13.44 -64.76 2.48
C SER A 54 -12.40 -64.68 3.60
N GLU A 55 -12.79 -64.45 4.85
CA GLU A 55 -11.87 -64.36 5.99
C GLU A 55 -11.15 -65.69 6.28
N LEU A 56 -11.87 -66.80 6.13
CA LEU A 56 -11.29 -68.13 6.29
C LEU A 56 -10.42 -68.51 5.10
N ALA A 57 -10.83 -68.13 3.88
CA ALA A 57 -10.03 -68.30 2.68
C ALA A 57 -8.68 -67.55 2.77
N TYR A 58 -8.68 -66.29 3.23
CA TYR A 58 -7.45 -65.51 3.46
C TYR A 58 -6.52 -66.20 4.45
N TRP A 59 -7.08 -66.75 5.53
CA TRP A 59 -6.29 -67.50 6.51
C TRP A 59 -5.69 -68.77 5.91
N ALA A 60 -6.48 -69.56 5.18
CA ALA A 60 -6.03 -70.80 4.54
C ALA A 60 -4.92 -70.51 3.52
N PHE A 61 -5.12 -69.50 2.67
CA PHE A 61 -4.09 -69.03 1.74
C PHE A 61 -2.81 -68.60 2.46
N GLY A 62 -2.94 -67.86 3.56
CA GLY A 62 -1.81 -67.47 4.40
C GLY A 62 -1.05 -68.65 5.01
N GLN A 63 -1.74 -69.75 5.37
CA GLN A 63 -1.07 -70.97 5.83
C GLN A 63 -0.28 -71.65 4.70
N ALA A 64 -0.82 -71.72 3.48
CA ALA A 64 -0.09 -72.26 2.33
C ALA A 64 1.24 -71.49 2.11
N ARG A 65 1.19 -70.16 2.11
CA ARG A 65 2.38 -69.30 1.98
C ARG A 65 3.35 -69.44 3.16
N LYS A 66 2.85 -69.66 4.38
CA LYS A 66 3.68 -69.89 5.57
C LYS A 66 4.47 -71.21 5.49
N VAL A 67 3.85 -72.27 4.95
CA VAL A 67 4.52 -73.56 4.73
C VAL A 67 5.71 -73.39 3.77
N GLU A 68 5.50 -72.72 2.64
CA GLU A 68 6.56 -72.46 1.65
C GLU A 68 7.69 -71.60 2.23
N LYS A 69 7.36 -70.57 3.01
CA LYS A 69 8.36 -69.76 3.71
C LYS A 69 9.21 -70.57 4.69
N ASN A 70 8.60 -71.55 5.38
CA ASN A 70 9.30 -72.43 6.32
C ASN A 70 10.09 -73.55 5.64
N HIS A 71 9.75 -73.87 4.38
CA HIS A 71 10.40 -74.90 3.59
C HIS A 71 10.78 -74.39 2.18
N PRO A 72 11.79 -73.50 2.06
CA PRO A 72 12.14 -72.87 0.78
C PRO A 72 12.48 -73.84 -0.36
N ALA A 73 12.99 -75.04 -0.04
CA ALA A 73 13.28 -76.09 -1.02
C ALA A 73 12.04 -76.65 -1.74
N LEU A 74 10.83 -76.35 -1.24
CA LEU A 74 9.55 -76.76 -1.82
C LEU A 74 8.85 -75.60 -2.56
N LEU A 75 9.46 -74.42 -2.62
CA LEU A 75 8.90 -73.27 -3.30
C LEU A 75 8.99 -73.45 -4.81
N ASP A 76 7.83 -73.50 -5.46
CA ASP A 76 7.68 -73.51 -6.92
C ASP A 76 7.02 -72.19 -7.34
N LEU A 77 7.81 -71.28 -7.90
CA LEU A 77 7.36 -69.93 -8.25
C LEU A 77 6.35 -69.90 -9.41
N ASP A 78 6.39 -70.87 -10.32
CA ASP A 78 5.43 -70.95 -11.43
C ASP A 78 4.08 -71.42 -10.92
N ARG A 79 4.05 -72.46 -10.07
CA ARG A 79 2.82 -72.88 -9.39
C ARG A 79 2.26 -71.76 -8.51
N VAL A 80 3.10 -71.05 -7.76
CA VAL A 80 2.64 -69.94 -6.91
C VAL A 80 2.05 -68.83 -7.78
N GLN A 81 2.67 -68.46 -8.90
CA GLN A 81 2.12 -67.49 -9.86
C GLN A 81 0.73 -67.92 -10.36
N ASP A 82 0.58 -69.17 -10.80
CA ASP A 82 -0.71 -69.70 -11.29
C ASP A 82 -1.79 -69.65 -10.21
N VAL A 83 -1.43 -69.99 -8.97
CA VAL A 83 -2.34 -69.94 -7.82
C VAL A 83 -2.75 -68.50 -7.49
N PHE A 84 -1.84 -67.53 -7.61
CA PHE A 84 -2.20 -66.11 -7.46
C PHE A 84 -3.10 -65.64 -8.62
N LEU A 85 -2.83 -66.03 -9.87
CA LEU A 85 -3.69 -65.73 -11.03
C LEU A 85 -5.08 -66.36 -10.91
N GLU A 86 -5.21 -67.50 -10.25
CA GLU A 86 -6.49 -68.17 -9.98
C GLU A 86 -7.25 -67.50 -8.82
N LEU A 87 -6.60 -67.32 -7.67
CA LEU A 87 -7.28 -67.00 -6.41
C LEU A 87 -7.45 -65.50 -6.15
N VAL A 88 -6.65 -64.64 -6.78
CA VAL A 88 -6.82 -63.19 -6.64
C VAL A 88 -8.13 -62.72 -7.30
N PRO A 89 -8.45 -63.09 -8.55
CA PRO A 89 -9.76 -62.79 -9.15
C PRO A 89 -10.94 -63.39 -8.38
N ALA A 90 -10.74 -64.55 -7.76
CA ALA A 90 -11.77 -65.24 -6.99
C ALA A 90 -11.99 -64.63 -5.58
N GLY A 91 -11.22 -63.63 -5.18
CA GLY A 91 -11.34 -63.00 -3.86
C GLY A 91 -10.82 -63.83 -2.69
N GLY A 92 -9.96 -64.83 -2.95
CA GLY A 92 -9.37 -65.72 -1.94
C GLY A 92 -8.05 -65.23 -1.34
N VAL A 93 -7.54 -64.08 -1.80
CA VAL A 93 -6.24 -63.53 -1.40
C VAL A 93 -6.39 -62.15 -0.78
N GLY A 94 -5.93 -62.00 0.46
CA GLY A 94 -5.97 -60.73 1.18
C GLY A 94 -4.78 -59.80 0.85
N PRO A 95 -4.88 -58.49 1.15
CA PRO A 95 -3.83 -57.51 0.85
C PRO A 95 -2.44 -57.84 1.40
N ALA A 96 -2.35 -58.42 2.59
CA ALA A 96 -1.07 -58.77 3.19
C ALA A 96 -0.31 -59.82 2.35
N ALA A 97 -1.03 -60.78 1.79
CA ALA A 97 -0.45 -61.84 0.98
C ALA A 97 0.03 -61.32 -0.39
N LEU A 98 -0.68 -60.36 -1.00
CA LEU A 98 -0.22 -59.67 -2.21
C LEU A 98 1.09 -58.88 -1.97
N ARG A 99 1.20 -58.21 -0.82
CA ARG A 99 2.44 -57.50 -0.46
C ARG A 99 3.62 -58.43 -0.26
N ASP A 100 3.40 -59.55 0.44
CA ASP A 100 4.44 -60.54 0.66
C ASP A 100 4.83 -61.23 -0.65
N TYR A 101 3.88 -61.39 -1.57
CA TYR A 101 4.16 -61.88 -2.91
C TYR A 101 5.02 -60.93 -3.75
N ALA A 102 4.73 -59.63 -3.75
CA ALA A 102 5.58 -58.63 -4.40
C ALA A 102 7.03 -58.68 -3.87
N LYS A 103 7.19 -58.82 -2.54
CA LYS A 103 8.52 -58.96 -1.92
C LYS A 103 9.23 -60.26 -2.31
N LEU A 104 8.48 -61.36 -2.37
CA LEU A 104 9.00 -62.66 -2.79
C LEU A 104 9.51 -62.59 -4.23
N LEU A 105 8.71 -62.07 -5.16
CA LEU A 105 9.11 -61.89 -6.55
C LEU A 105 10.35 -61.00 -6.69
N ALA A 106 10.41 -59.89 -5.94
CA ALA A 106 11.56 -59.00 -5.95
C ALA A 106 12.86 -59.64 -5.42
N ALA A 107 12.75 -60.65 -4.54
CA ALA A 107 13.90 -61.34 -3.96
C ALA A 107 14.42 -62.48 -4.85
N GLU A 108 13.52 -63.19 -5.53
CA GLU A 108 13.84 -64.47 -6.21
C GLU A 108 14.01 -64.34 -7.73
N LEU A 109 13.49 -63.28 -8.38
CA LEU A 109 13.49 -63.16 -9.84
C LEU A 109 14.22 -61.89 -10.34
N PRO A 110 14.72 -61.90 -11.59
CA PRO A 110 15.18 -60.68 -12.25
C PRO A 110 14.07 -59.62 -12.29
N GLY A 111 14.44 -58.34 -12.18
CA GLY A 111 13.48 -57.25 -11.98
C GLY A 111 12.38 -57.14 -13.03
N GLU A 112 12.70 -57.39 -14.32
CA GLU A 112 11.71 -57.38 -15.41
C GLU A 112 10.68 -58.49 -15.28
N GLU A 113 11.12 -59.71 -14.92
CA GLU A 113 10.24 -60.86 -14.75
C GLU A 113 9.39 -60.73 -13.48
N ALA A 114 9.98 -60.30 -12.37
CA ALA A 114 9.28 -60.03 -11.11
C ALA A 114 8.16 -59.00 -11.30
N HIS A 115 8.44 -57.93 -12.05
CA HIS A 115 7.46 -56.88 -12.37
C HIS A 115 6.34 -57.41 -13.27
N ALA A 116 6.66 -58.11 -14.36
CA ALA A 116 5.66 -58.65 -15.29
C ALA A 116 4.69 -59.64 -14.62
N ARG A 117 5.23 -60.57 -13.80
CA ARG A 117 4.45 -61.57 -13.06
C ARG A 117 3.48 -60.93 -12.07
N PHE A 118 3.95 -59.98 -11.27
CA PHE A 118 3.11 -59.27 -10.31
C PHE A 118 2.03 -58.43 -11.00
N ARG A 119 2.40 -57.73 -12.09
CA ARG A 119 1.46 -56.93 -12.89
C ARG A 119 0.34 -57.78 -13.48
N ALA A 120 0.63 -58.99 -13.96
CA ALA A 120 -0.38 -59.93 -14.47
C ALA A 120 -1.42 -60.30 -13.40
N VAL A 121 -0.98 -60.60 -12.17
CA VAL A 121 -1.86 -60.93 -11.03
C VAL A 121 -2.76 -59.76 -10.67
N ILE A 122 -2.19 -58.55 -10.58
CA ILE A 122 -2.96 -57.36 -10.25
C ILE A 122 -3.97 -57.01 -11.35
N CYS A 123 -3.59 -57.13 -12.63
CA CYS A 123 -4.51 -56.94 -13.75
C CYS A 123 -5.70 -57.91 -13.68
N ALA A 124 -5.44 -59.20 -13.49
CA ALA A 124 -6.49 -60.20 -13.36
C ALA A 124 -7.41 -59.91 -12.16
N GLY A 125 -6.84 -59.46 -11.04
CA GLY A 125 -7.61 -58.98 -9.90
C GLY A 125 -8.52 -57.81 -10.24
N PHE A 126 -7.99 -56.78 -10.90
CA PHE A 126 -8.80 -55.61 -11.28
C PHE A 126 -9.90 -55.95 -12.29
N ASP A 127 -9.64 -56.82 -13.25
CA ASP A 127 -10.65 -57.30 -14.21
C ASP A 127 -11.81 -58.04 -13.50
N ALA A 128 -11.55 -58.60 -12.31
CA ALA A 128 -12.55 -59.26 -11.46
C ALA A 128 -13.11 -58.36 -10.34
N GLY A 129 -12.80 -57.06 -10.32
CA GLY A 129 -13.36 -56.13 -9.34
C GLY A 129 -12.59 -56.03 -8.02
N LEU A 130 -11.33 -56.48 -7.95
CA LEU A 130 -10.50 -56.36 -6.75
C LEU A 130 -10.30 -54.88 -6.35
N VAL A 131 -10.78 -54.51 -5.16
CA VAL A 131 -10.55 -53.17 -4.61
C VAL A 131 -9.04 -52.97 -4.37
N PRO A 132 -8.43 -51.88 -4.89
CA PRO A 132 -7.01 -51.64 -4.72
C PRO A 132 -6.64 -51.45 -3.26
N TYR A 133 -5.62 -52.18 -2.79
CA TYR A 133 -5.14 -52.05 -1.42
C TYR A 133 -4.18 -50.85 -1.28
N ALA A 134 -4.13 -50.24 -0.09
CA ALA A 134 -3.41 -48.98 0.20
C ALA A 134 -1.94 -48.89 -0.25
N ARG A 135 -1.24 -50.03 -0.44
CA ARG A 135 0.19 -50.08 -0.80
C ARG A 135 0.47 -50.48 -2.25
N ILE A 136 -0.56 -50.63 -3.09
CA ILE A 136 -0.39 -51.08 -4.48
C ILE A 136 0.59 -50.19 -5.28
N PHE A 137 0.47 -48.86 -5.16
CA PHE A 137 1.39 -47.91 -5.78
C PHE A 137 2.84 -48.06 -5.27
N PRO A 138 3.12 -47.99 -3.96
CA PRO A 138 4.46 -48.25 -3.43
C PRO A 138 5.09 -49.58 -3.85
N ASP A 139 4.30 -50.67 -3.87
CA ASP A 139 4.81 -52.00 -4.17
C ASP A 139 5.17 -52.13 -5.65
N LEU A 140 4.30 -51.67 -6.56
CA LEU A 140 4.58 -51.62 -7.99
C LEU A 140 5.75 -50.69 -8.32
N ARG A 141 5.86 -49.52 -7.68
CA ARG A 141 7.04 -48.62 -7.83
C ARG A 141 8.35 -49.33 -7.49
N THR A 142 8.34 -50.18 -6.48
CA THR A 142 9.53 -50.92 -6.03
C THR A 142 9.93 -51.97 -7.06
N LEU A 143 8.97 -52.73 -7.58
CA LEU A 143 9.20 -53.71 -8.65
C LEU A 143 9.63 -53.05 -9.97
N ALA A 144 8.94 -51.98 -10.39
CA ALA A 144 9.26 -51.22 -11.60
C ALA A 144 10.69 -50.64 -11.56
N ARG A 145 11.15 -50.18 -10.39
CA ARG A 145 12.55 -49.75 -10.21
C ARG A 145 13.53 -50.90 -10.50
N GLY A 146 13.23 -52.11 -10.02
CA GLY A 146 14.03 -53.31 -10.32
C GLY A 146 14.04 -53.65 -11.82
N ALA A 147 12.93 -53.42 -12.51
CA ALA A 147 12.77 -53.59 -13.96
C ALA A 147 13.33 -52.43 -14.81
N LYS A 148 13.91 -51.39 -14.19
CA LYS A 148 14.36 -50.15 -14.86
C LYS A 148 13.23 -49.39 -15.61
N ILE A 149 11.98 -49.58 -15.20
CA ILE A 149 10.82 -48.82 -15.68
C ILE A 149 10.75 -47.51 -14.89
N LYS A 150 10.49 -46.39 -15.58
CA LYS A 150 10.39 -45.08 -14.92
C LYS A 150 9.14 -45.07 -14.04
N LYS A 151 9.27 -44.50 -12.83
CA LYS A 151 8.16 -44.31 -11.88
C LYS A 151 6.89 -43.77 -12.55
N ARG A 152 7.03 -42.73 -13.37
CA ARG A 152 5.92 -42.06 -14.06
C ARG A 152 5.16 -43.01 -15.00
N ASP A 153 5.87 -43.87 -15.72
CA ASP A 153 5.26 -44.76 -16.71
C ASP A 153 4.46 -45.87 -16.01
N GLU A 154 4.99 -46.38 -14.89
CA GLU A 154 4.31 -47.38 -14.08
C GLU A 154 3.05 -46.82 -13.39
N GLU A 155 3.16 -45.61 -12.84
CA GLU A 155 2.02 -44.95 -12.20
C GLU A 155 0.92 -44.58 -13.19
N ALA A 156 1.30 -44.14 -14.40
CA ALA A 156 0.35 -43.87 -15.48
C ALA A 156 -0.39 -45.14 -15.89
N PHE A 157 0.32 -46.26 -16.04
CA PHE A 157 -0.31 -47.56 -16.31
C PHE A 157 -1.32 -47.92 -15.22
N LEU A 158 -0.95 -47.81 -13.94
CA LEU A 158 -1.82 -48.18 -12.83
C LEU A 158 -3.06 -47.28 -12.78
N ALA A 159 -2.89 -45.96 -12.96
CA ALA A 159 -3.98 -45.00 -13.01
C ALA A 159 -4.96 -45.30 -14.15
N GLU A 160 -4.46 -45.55 -15.36
CA GLU A 160 -5.28 -45.93 -16.50
C GLU A 160 -6.07 -47.22 -16.22
N ARG A 161 -5.43 -48.25 -15.68
CA ARG A 161 -6.11 -49.52 -15.39
C ARG A 161 -7.19 -49.37 -14.33
N LEU A 162 -6.93 -48.61 -13.27
CA LEU A 162 -7.93 -48.35 -12.23
C LEU A 162 -9.16 -47.61 -12.78
N LEU A 163 -8.96 -46.63 -13.67
CA LEU A 163 -10.07 -45.92 -14.34
C LEU A 163 -10.88 -46.86 -15.23
N ARG A 164 -10.21 -47.62 -16.12
CA ARG A 164 -10.89 -48.54 -17.04
C ARG A 164 -11.63 -49.67 -16.33
N ALA A 165 -11.13 -50.11 -15.17
CA ALA A 165 -11.79 -51.12 -14.34
C ALA A 165 -12.92 -50.55 -13.46
N GLY A 166 -13.12 -49.23 -13.41
CA GLY A 166 -14.15 -48.60 -12.57
C GLY A 166 -13.90 -48.72 -11.07
N LEU A 167 -12.64 -48.90 -10.65
CA LEU A 167 -12.28 -49.20 -9.25
C LEU A 167 -11.93 -47.95 -8.43
N VAL A 168 -11.72 -46.82 -9.10
CA VAL A 168 -11.36 -45.54 -8.49
C VAL A 168 -12.43 -45.02 -7.48
N PRO A 169 -13.75 -45.08 -7.77
CA PRO A 169 -14.79 -44.60 -6.84
C PRO A 169 -14.77 -45.23 -5.45
N ILE A 170 -14.37 -46.50 -5.37
CA ILE A 170 -14.35 -47.30 -4.13
C ILE A 170 -12.95 -47.46 -3.54
N ALA A 171 -11.94 -46.79 -4.11
CA ALA A 171 -10.56 -46.88 -3.67
C ALA A 171 -10.34 -46.16 -2.34
N SER A 172 -9.43 -46.67 -1.49
CA SER A 172 -9.16 -46.07 -0.18
C SER A 172 -8.46 -44.71 -0.29
N HIS A 173 -8.51 -43.91 0.78
CA HIS A 173 -7.81 -42.61 0.87
C HIS A 173 -6.31 -42.70 0.48
N GLN A 174 -5.59 -43.75 0.90
CA GLN A 174 -4.17 -43.91 0.54
C GLN A 174 -3.96 -44.18 -0.95
N VAL A 175 -4.90 -44.89 -1.59
CA VAL A 175 -4.85 -45.12 -3.04
C VAL A 175 -5.11 -43.82 -3.78
N TRP A 176 -6.14 -43.06 -3.40
CA TRP A 176 -6.38 -41.72 -3.94
C TRP A 176 -5.17 -40.80 -3.78
N ALA A 177 -4.52 -40.81 -2.62
CA ALA A 177 -3.34 -39.97 -2.36
C ALA A 177 -2.16 -40.31 -3.26
N ALA A 178 -1.99 -41.60 -3.58
CA ALA A 178 -0.94 -42.05 -4.47
C ALA A 178 -1.31 -41.90 -5.96
N ALA A 179 -2.59 -41.96 -6.29
CA ALA A 179 -3.12 -41.95 -7.65
C ALA A 179 -3.44 -40.56 -8.19
N ARG A 180 -3.54 -39.53 -7.33
CA ARG A 180 -3.95 -38.15 -7.69
C ARG A 180 -3.22 -37.59 -8.91
N GLU A 181 -1.90 -37.42 -8.81
CA GLU A 181 -1.10 -36.86 -9.91
C GLU A 181 -1.06 -37.78 -11.15
N PRO A 182 -0.90 -39.11 -11.01
CA PRO A 182 -0.97 -40.02 -12.15
C PRO A 182 -2.32 -40.00 -12.89
N LEU A 183 -3.44 -39.99 -12.16
CA LEU A 183 -4.80 -39.91 -12.73
C LEU A 183 -4.97 -38.60 -13.50
N ALA A 184 -4.56 -37.47 -12.91
CA ALA A 184 -4.63 -36.19 -13.57
C ALA A 184 -3.79 -36.16 -14.87
N ALA A 185 -2.59 -36.75 -14.83
CA ALA A 185 -1.68 -36.78 -15.96
C ALA A 185 -2.14 -37.67 -17.12
N VAL A 186 -2.80 -38.81 -16.87
CA VAL A 186 -3.33 -39.68 -17.93
C VAL A 186 -4.62 -39.13 -18.51
N ALA A 187 -5.52 -38.61 -17.67
CA ALA A 187 -6.78 -38.00 -18.11
C ALA A 187 -6.53 -36.73 -18.95
N GLY A 188 -5.55 -35.90 -18.57
CA GLY A 188 -5.21 -34.70 -19.34
C GLY A 188 -4.58 -34.95 -20.72
N ARG A 189 -4.35 -36.22 -21.11
CA ARG A 189 -3.78 -36.61 -22.41
C ARG A 189 -4.73 -37.42 -23.29
N ASP A 190 -5.83 -37.92 -22.72
CA ASP A 190 -6.75 -38.86 -23.39
C ASP A 190 -8.20 -38.54 -22.96
N ASP A 191 -9.01 -38.13 -23.94
CA ASP A 191 -10.40 -37.71 -23.72
C ASP A 191 -11.31 -38.81 -23.18
N ASP A 192 -11.03 -40.09 -23.48
CA ASP A 192 -11.83 -41.21 -22.96
C ASP A 192 -11.48 -41.50 -21.51
N LEU A 193 -10.19 -41.39 -21.14
CA LEU A 193 -9.78 -41.44 -19.74
C LEU A 193 -10.28 -40.23 -18.95
N MET A 194 -10.37 -39.05 -19.58
CA MET A 194 -11.01 -37.87 -18.98
C MET A 194 -12.48 -38.14 -18.64
N LYS A 195 -13.27 -38.70 -19.56
CA LYS A 195 -14.67 -39.07 -19.29
C LYS A 195 -14.80 -40.08 -18.15
N LEU A 196 -13.90 -41.08 -18.10
CA LEU A 196 -13.86 -42.05 -17.01
C LEU A 196 -13.52 -41.39 -15.67
N LEU A 197 -12.58 -40.45 -15.63
CA LEU A 197 -12.23 -39.72 -14.41
C LEU A 197 -13.39 -38.84 -13.92
N ILE A 198 -14.12 -38.18 -14.84
CA ILE A 198 -15.33 -37.41 -14.52
C ILE A 198 -16.44 -38.32 -13.97
N ALA A 199 -16.61 -39.52 -14.53
CA ALA A 199 -17.59 -40.48 -14.05
C ALA A 199 -17.17 -41.18 -12.74
N ALA A 200 -15.90 -41.12 -12.36
CA ALA A 200 -15.34 -41.77 -11.18
C ALA A 200 -15.56 -40.98 -9.87
N GLU A 201 -16.75 -40.41 -9.69
CA GLU A 201 -17.15 -39.75 -8.44
C GLU A 201 -17.04 -40.75 -7.27
N PRO A 202 -16.33 -40.42 -6.17
CA PRO A 202 -16.19 -41.31 -5.03
C PRO A 202 -17.53 -41.72 -4.41
N ASP A 203 -17.68 -43.01 -4.06
CA ASP A 203 -18.88 -43.53 -3.40
C ASP A 203 -18.92 -43.07 -1.94
N ARG A 204 -19.59 -41.93 -1.72
CA ARG A 204 -19.65 -41.27 -0.41
C ARG A 204 -20.22 -42.17 0.67
N ALA A 205 -21.33 -42.87 0.41
CA ALA A 205 -22.00 -43.70 1.41
C ALA A 205 -21.08 -44.81 1.91
N ARG A 206 -20.35 -45.45 0.98
CA ARG A 206 -19.36 -46.47 1.31
C ARG A 206 -18.20 -45.90 2.14
N HIS A 207 -17.61 -44.77 1.73
CA HIS A 207 -16.47 -44.19 2.44
C HIS A 207 -16.84 -43.68 3.83
N GLU A 208 -18.06 -43.17 4.01
CA GLU A 208 -18.59 -42.76 5.31
C GLU A 208 -18.73 -43.95 6.25
N GLU A 209 -19.26 -45.08 5.77
CA GLU A 209 -19.38 -46.32 6.54
C GLU A 209 -18.00 -46.89 6.93
N GLU A 210 -17.04 -46.90 5.99
CA GLU A 210 -15.74 -47.52 6.20
C GLU A 210 -14.76 -46.67 7.03
N SER A 211 -14.75 -45.35 6.82
CA SER A 211 -13.69 -44.46 7.30
C SER A 211 -14.20 -43.17 7.96
N GLY A 212 -15.52 -42.94 8.00
CA GLY A 212 -16.14 -41.74 8.56
C GLY A 212 -16.26 -40.57 7.58
N GLU A 213 -17.15 -39.64 7.91
CA GLU A 213 -17.51 -38.47 7.08
C GLU A 213 -16.32 -37.60 6.69
N GLU A 214 -15.39 -37.33 7.63
CA GLU A 214 -14.23 -36.49 7.37
C GLU A 214 -13.29 -37.09 6.30
N VAL A 215 -13.12 -38.41 6.29
CA VAL A 215 -12.27 -39.10 5.31
C VAL A 215 -12.96 -39.20 3.95
N ALA A 216 -14.28 -39.46 3.95
CA ALA A 216 -15.08 -39.46 2.72
C ALA A 216 -15.02 -38.09 2.01
N GLU A 217 -15.12 -36.99 2.76
CA GLU A 217 -14.99 -35.65 2.19
C GLU A 217 -13.57 -35.37 1.67
N LYS A 218 -12.51 -35.81 2.38
CA LYS A 218 -11.13 -35.70 1.87
C LYS A 218 -10.95 -36.43 0.54
N ILE A 219 -11.47 -37.65 0.42
CA ILE A 219 -11.42 -38.42 -0.83
C ILE A 219 -12.14 -37.67 -1.96
N ARG A 220 -13.33 -37.13 -1.69
CA ARG A 220 -14.08 -36.30 -2.64
C ARG A 220 -13.27 -35.08 -3.09
N GLN A 221 -12.64 -34.36 -2.17
CA GLN A 221 -11.82 -33.19 -2.53
C GLN A 221 -10.60 -33.56 -3.37
N MET A 222 -9.95 -34.69 -3.10
CA MET A 222 -8.83 -35.18 -3.92
C MET A 222 -9.26 -35.52 -5.35
N TRP A 223 -10.48 -36.05 -5.53
CA TRP A 223 -11.05 -36.26 -6.86
C TRP A 223 -11.31 -34.92 -7.58
N LEU A 224 -11.91 -33.93 -6.90
CA LEU A 224 -12.12 -32.59 -7.46
C LEU A 224 -10.80 -31.91 -7.85
N GLU A 225 -9.75 -32.07 -7.03
CA GLU A 225 -8.39 -31.62 -7.35
C GLU A 225 -7.83 -32.33 -8.60
N CYS A 226 -8.02 -33.65 -8.75
CA CYS A 226 -7.63 -34.39 -9.96
C CYS A 226 -8.32 -33.83 -11.21
N LEU A 227 -9.62 -33.52 -11.11
CA LEU A 227 -10.37 -32.91 -12.21
C LEU A 227 -9.78 -31.55 -12.59
N ALA A 228 -9.49 -30.70 -11.61
CA ALA A 228 -8.89 -29.39 -11.87
C ALA A 228 -7.45 -29.50 -12.42
N GLU A 229 -6.67 -30.47 -11.95
CA GLU A 229 -5.30 -30.71 -12.42
C GLU A 229 -5.24 -31.28 -13.84
N SER A 230 -6.23 -32.09 -14.23
CA SER A 230 -6.31 -32.71 -15.56
C SER A 230 -6.87 -31.81 -16.66
N GLY A 231 -7.49 -30.68 -16.31
CA GLY A 231 -8.15 -29.82 -17.29
C GLY A 231 -9.64 -30.14 -17.50
N ALA A 232 -10.25 -30.92 -16.60
CA ALA A 232 -11.61 -31.44 -16.77
C ALA A 232 -12.67 -30.34 -16.93
N GLY A 233 -12.42 -29.11 -16.45
CA GLY A 233 -13.36 -28.00 -16.57
C GLY A 233 -13.85 -27.75 -18.01
N ALA A 234 -12.99 -27.97 -19.02
CA ALA A 234 -13.38 -27.86 -20.42
C ALA A 234 -14.49 -28.84 -20.84
N HIS A 235 -14.61 -29.99 -20.16
CA HIS A 235 -15.52 -31.10 -20.50
C HIS A 235 -16.78 -31.16 -19.62
N LEU A 236 -16.83 -30.43 -18.49
CA LEU A 236 -17.92 -30.51 -17.51
C LEU A 236 -19.15 -29.69 -17.93
N PRO A 237 -20.39 -30.23 -17.99
CA PRO A 237 -21.57 -29.45 -18.33
C PRO A 237 -21.88 -28.39 -17.26
N ALA A 238 -22.58 -27.30 -17.62
CA ALA A 238 -22.87 -26.21 -16.69
C ALA A 238 -23.59 -26.69 -15.41
N ALA A 239 -24.57 -27.59 -15.56
CA ALA A 239 -25.32 -28.17 -14.43
C ALA A 239 -24.44 -28.93 -13.42
N TRP A 240 -23.27 -29.44 -13.84
CA TRP A 240 -22.34 -30.14 -12.95
C TRP A 240 -21.83 -29.21 -11.84
N PHE A 241 -21.57 -27.94 -12.16
CA PHE A 241 -21.01 -26.98 -11.21
C PHE A 241 -21.97 -26.62 -10.05
N GLY A 242 -23.29 -26.69 -10.29
CA GLY A 242 -24.32 -26.47 -9.28
C GLY A 242 -24.73 -27.72 -8.50
N THR A 243 -24.39 -28.92 -9.01
CA THR A 243 -24.79 -30.21 -8.44
C THR A 243 -23.59 -30.96 -7.86
N THR A 244 -22.91 -31.77 -8.65
CA THR A 244 -21.76 -32.58 -8.24
C THR A 244 -20.58 -31.72 -7.74
N GLY A 245 -20.33 -30.58 -8.40
CA GLY A 245 -19.29 -29.61 -8.06
C GLY A 245 -19.62 -28.70 -6.86
N ARG A 246 -20.77 -28.87 -6.21
CA ARG A 246 -21.22 -28.05 -5.09
C ARG A 246 -20.25 -28.10 -3.90
N GLY A 247 -19.95 -26.98 -3.24
CA GLY A 247 -19.10 -26.96 -2.04
C GLY A 247 -17.66 -27.39 -2.31
N CYS A 248 -17.14 -27.03 -3.48
CA CYS A 248 -15.75 -27.28 -3.86
C CYS A 248 -14.82 -26.26 -3.19
N ALA A 249 -13.60 -26.66 -2.81
CA ALA A 249 -12.61 -25.70 -2.33
C ALA A 249 -12.38 -24.59 -3.36
N ALA A 250 -12.37 -23.31 -2.93
CA ALA A 250 -12.39 -22.17 -3.85
C ALA A 250 -11.32 -22.22 -4.94
N ALA A 251 -10.08 -22.56 -4.61
CA ALA A 251 -8.99 -22.63 -5.58
C ALA A 251 -9.23 -23.68 -6.68
N VAL A 252 -9.86 -24.80 -6.32
CA VAL A 252 -10.20 -25.89 -7.24
C VAL A 252 -11.35 -25.48 -8.15
N LEU A 253 -12.43 -24.91 -7.59
CA LEU A 253 -13.57 -24.45 -8.36
C LEU A 253 -13.17 -23.35 -9.36
N LEU A 254 -12.44 -22.33 -8.92
CA LEU A 254 -12.01 -21.23 -9.78
C LEU A 254 -11.15 -21.74 -10.95
N ARG A 255 -10.30 -22.75 -10.72
CA ARG A 255 -9.51 -23.40 -11.77
C ARG A 255 -10.37 -24.17 -12.78
N LEU A 256 -11.37 -24.92 -12.33
CA LEU A 256 -12.31 -25.63 -13.21
C LEU A 256 -13.15 -24.66 -14.05
N VAL A 257 -13.60 -23.57 -13.43
CA VAL A 257 -14.36 -22.50 -14.09
C VAL A 257 -13.50 -21.80 -15.14
N ASP A 258 -12.24 -21.52 -14.82
CA ASP A 258 -11.27 -20.94 -15.76
C ASP A 258 -11.01 -21.82 -16.98
N GLN A 259 -11.00 -23.14 -16.80
CA GLN A 259 -10.85 -24.10 -17.89
C GLN A 259 -12.10 -24.22 -18.76
N ALA A 260 -13.30 -24.08 -18.17
CA ALA A 260 -14.55 -24.10 -18.90
C ALA A 260 -14.75 -22.84 -19.74
N GLY A 261 -14.18 -21.71 -19.30
CA GLY A 261 -14.15 -20.44 -20.02
C GLY A 261 -15.55 -19.88 -20.30
N ASP A 262 -15.72 -19.31 -21.50
CA ASP A 262 -16.92 -18.59 -21.93
C ASP A 262 -18.21 -19.43 -21.92
N ARG A 263 -18.10 -20.76 -21.98
CA ARG A 263 -19.25 -21.67 -22.00
C ARG A 263 -20.13 -21.54 -20.76
N LEU A 264 -19.56 -21.13 -19.62
CA LEU A 264 -20.31 -20.98 -18.36
C LEU A 264 -20.90 -19.59 -18.16
N PHE A 265 -20.48 -18.60 -18.96
CA PHE A 265 -20.83 -17.20 -18.75
C PHE A 265 -21.39 -16.60 -20.04
N PRO A 266 -22.68 -16.83 -20.35
CA PRO A 266 -23.32 -16.24 -21.52
C PRO A 266 -23.26 -14.71 -21.43
N GLY A 267 -22.84 -14.08 -22.53
CA GLY A 267 -22.35 -12.70 -22.62
C GLY A 267 -23.08 -11.67 -21.76
N ALA A 268 -22.41 -11.22 -20.71
CA ALA A 268 -22.67 -9.98 -20.00
C ALA A 268 -21.33 -9.27 -19.87
N GLU A 269 -20.96 -8.52 -20.90
CA GLU A 269 -19.77 -7.68 -20.87
C GLU A 269 -20.00 -6.58 -19.83
N VAL A 270 -19.04 -6.44 -18.91
CA VAL A 270 -18.92 -5.31 -18.01
C VAL A 270 -18.55 -4.14 -18.89
N VAL A 271 -19.54 -3.34 -19.26
CA VAL A 271 -19.33 -2.08 -19.95
C VAL A 271 -18.66 -1.14 -18.94
N VAL A 272 -17.36 -0.93 -19.11
CA VAL A 272 -16.60 0.04 -18.33
C VAL A 272 -16.83 1.41 -18.99
N GLY A 273 -18.02 2.00 -18.84
CA GLY A 273 -18.37 3.27 -19.50
C GLY A 273 -19.80 3.78 -19.24
N GLU A 274 -19.90 5.08 -18.95
CA GLU A 274 -21.06 5.94 -18.59
C GLU A 274 -21.78 5.68 -17.25
N GLU A 275 -22.20 4.46 -16.91
CA GLU A 275 -22.73 4.16 -15.55
C GLU A 275 -21.61 3.62 -14.66
N THR A 276 -21.23 4.37 -13.62
CA THR A 276 -20.24 3.89 -12.64
C THR A 276 -20.87 2.90 -11.68
N ASP A 277 -20.80 1.61 -12.02
CA ASP A 277 -21.10 0.53 -11.08
C ASP A 277 -20.16 0.62 -9.86
N PRO A 278 -20.66 0.94 -8.65
CA PRO A 278 -19.82 1.07 -7.46
C PRO A 278 -19.13 -0.23 -7.01
N ALA A 279 -19.50 -1.37 -7.57
CA ALA A 279 -18.85 -2.65 -7.33
C ALA A 279 -17.69 -2.95 -8.30
N VAL A 280 -17.53 -2.16 -9.37
CA VAL A 280 -16.45 -2.31 -10.35
C VAL A 280 -15.29 -1.38 -9.95
N PRO A 281 -14.08 -1.91 -9.67
CA PRO A 281 -12.90 -1.08 -9.52
C PRO A 281 -12.60 -0.32 -10.83
N PRO A 282 -12.19 0.96 -10.80
CA PRO A 282 -11.87 1.68 -12.02
C PRO A 282 -10.66 1.02 -12.73
N PRO A 283 -10.66 0.90 -14.07
CA PRO A 283 -9.58 0.25 -14.83
C PRO A 283 -8.21 0.93 -14.62
N ASP A 284 -8.22 2.24 -14.38
CA ASP A 284 -7.02 3.05 -14.18
C ASP A 284 -6.55 3.09 -12.70
N HIS A 285 -7.33 2.51 -11.77
CA HIS A 285 -7.01 2.45 -10.34
C HIS A 285 -6.26 1.13 -10.05
N ARG A 286 -4.94 1.14 -10.26
CA ARG A 286 -4.04 -0.02 -10.03
C ARG A 286 -3.79 -0.31 -8.54
N HIS A 287 -4.83 -0.67 -7.78
CA HIS A 287 -4.70 -1.15 -6.39
C HIS A 287 -5.11 -2.61 -6.18
N ILE A 288 -5.03 -3.45 -7.22
CA ILE A 288 -5.23 -4.91 -7.09
C ILE A 288 -3.90 -5.70 -7.17
N ILE A 289 -2.74 -5.03 -7.31
CA ILE A 289 -1.42 -5.68 -7.28
C ILE A 289 -0.66 -5.20 -6.04
N PRO A 290 -0.01 -6.09 -5.26
CA PRO A 290 0.86 -5.66 -4.16
C PRO A 290 1.88 -4.64 -4.66
N GLN A 291 1.90 -3.47 -4.05
CA GLN A 291 2.85 -2.39 -4.33
C GLN A 291 4.28 -2.95 -4.33
N SER A 292 4.88 -3.06 -5.52
CA SER A 292 6.29 -3.34 -5.68
C SER A 292 7.07 -2.03 -5.59
N GLU A 293 7.93 -1.94 -4.57
CA GLU A 293 9.08 -1.02 -4.37
C GLU A 293 8.87 0.50 -4.37
N PHE A 294 7.77 1.06 -4.89
CA PHE A 294 7.55 2.52 -4.95
C PHE A 294 6.17 2.95 -4.43
N ASN A 295 6.13 4.01 -3.63
CA ASN A 295 4.93 4.55 -2.97
C ASN A 295 4.10 5.52 -3.85
N SER A 296 4.20 5.46 -5.19
CA SER A 296 3.52 6.39 -6.11
C SER A 296 2.80 5.63 -7.23
N ASP A 297 1.56 6.05 -7.53
CA ASP A 297 0.70 5.52 -8.58
C ASP A 297 0.79 6.32 -9.90
N ALA A 298 1.72 7.28 -10.01
CA ALA A 298 1.88 8.12 -11.20
C ALA A 298 2.52 7.35 -12.38
N PRO A 299 2.12 7.64 -13.63
CA PRO A 299 2.76 7.03 -14.79
C PRO A 299 4.21 7.49 -14.93
N ARG A 300 5.12 6.55 -15.26
CA ARG A 300 6.56 6.82 -15.40
C ARG A 300 6.93 7.29 -16.81
N TRP A 301 6.35 8.40 -17.25
CA TRP A 301 6.61 8.94 -18.60
C TRP A 301 8.05 9.41 -18.83
N TRP A 302 8.83 9.59 -17.76
CA TRP A 302 10.25 9.91 -17.81
C TRP A 302 11.17 8.68 -17.93
N ALA A 303 10.62 7.45 -17.87
CA ALA A 303 11.43 6.24 -17.94
C ALA A 303 12.01 6.05 -19.35
N SER A 304 13.25 5.55 -19.43
CA SER A 304 13.95 5.39 -20.72
C SER A 304 13.29 4.40 -21.67
N ASP A 305 12.49 3.46 -21.15
CA ASP A 305 11.74 2.45 -21.90
C ASP A 305 10.29 2.87 -22.21
N PHE A 306 9.88 4.08 -21.82
CA PHE A 306 8.54 4.58 -22.09
C PHE A 306 8.35 4.94 -23.58
N ASP A 307 7.38 4.30 -24.22
CA ASP A 307 7.00 4.56 -25.60
C ASP A 307 5.94 5.69 -25.67
N ILE A 308 6.42 6.91 -25.85
CA ILE A 308 5.58 8.11 -25.99
C ILE A 308 4.73 8.08 -27.28
N GLY A 309 5.19 7.40 -28.34
CA GLY A 309 4.45 7.25 -29.60
C GLY A 309 3.23 6.37 -29.44
N ARG A 310 3.35 5.28 -28.66
CA ARG A 310 2.21 4.43 -28.28
C ARG A 310 1.18 5.20 -27.46
N LEU A 311 1.62 6.08 -26.55
CA LEU A 311 0.70 6.93 -25.79
C LEU A 311 -0.09 7.87 -26.71
N ALA A 312 0.59 8.55 -27.64
CA ALA A 312 -0.07 9.42 -28.61
C ALA A 312 -1.08 8.64 -29.49
N ALA A 313 -0.71 7.43 -29.92
CA ALA A 313 -1.62 6.57 -30.68
C ALA A 313 -2.86 6.14 -29.86
N ASP A 314 -2.71 5.91 -28.55
CA ASP A 314 -3.84 5.63 -27.66
C ASP A 314 -4.77 6.85 -27.54
N VAL A 315 -4.21 8.04 -27.34
CA VAL A 315 -4.97 9.30 -27.31
C VAL A 315 -5.72 9.54 -28.62
N ALA A 316 -5.07 9.26 -29.75
CA ALA A 316 -5.67 9.38 -31.09
C ALA A 316 -6.74 8.33 -31.39
N SER A 317 -6.84 7.25 -30.62
CA SER A 317 -7.74 6.12 -30.89
C SER A 317 -9.22 6.46 -30.70
N GLY A 318 -9.54 7.50 -29.91
CA GLY A 318 -10.90 7.97 -29.69
C GLY A 318 -11.12 8.59 -28.30
N PRO A 319 -12.38 8.90 -27.94
CA PRO A 319 -12.72 9.55 -26.68
C PRO A 319 -12.18 8.83 -25.43
N GLU A 320 -12.26 7.50 -25.41
CA GLU A 320 -11.77 6.70 -24.29
C GLU A 320 -10.26 6.87 -24.06
N GLY A 321 -9.48 6.92 -25.13
CA GLY A 321 -8.03 7.12 -25.06
C GLY A 321 -7.65 8.51 -24.56
N ARG A 322 -8.36 9.55 -25.02
CA ARG A 322 -8.21 10.93 -24.50
C ARG A 322 -8.50 11.00 -23.00
N GLU A 323 -9.59 10.37 -22.57
CA GLU A 323 -10.01 10.40 -21.16
C GLU A 323 -9.09 9.61 -20.24
N ARG A 324 -8.57 8.46 -20.70
CA ARG A 324 -7.50 7.71 -20.00
C ARG A 324 -6.26 8.56 -19.83
N PHE A 325 -5.82 9.24 -20.90
CA PHE A 325 -4.67 10.13 -20.82
C PHE A 325 -4.89 11.29 -19.84
N ALA A 326 -6.04 11.95 -19.85
CA ALA A 326 -6.35 13.03 -18.91
C ALA A 326 -6.27 12.57 -17.44
N SER A 327 -6.74 11.35 -17.16
CA SER A 327 -6.67 10.75 -15.81
C SER A 327 -5.23 10.40 -15.40
N LEU A 328 -4.43 9.87 -16.32
CA LEU A 328 -3.00 9.63 -16.10
C LEU A 328 -2.21 10.94 -15.95
N LEU A 329 -2.61 11.99 -16.66
CA LEU A 329 -2.02 13.32 -16.58
C LEU A 329 -2.24 13.94 -15.20
N ASP A 330 -3.45 13.87 -14.64
CA ASP A 330 -3.72 14.33 -13.26
C ASP A 330 -2.81 13.63 -12.24
N ALA A 331 -2.63 12.31 -12.36
CA ALA A 331 -1.74 11.53 -11.51
C ALA A 331 -0.25 11.89 -11.71
N PHE A 332 0.19 12.14 -12.94
CA PHE A 332 1.53 12.61 -13.26
C PHE A 332 1.81 14.00 -12.67
N VAL A 333 0.90 14.96 -12.88
CA VAL A 333 1.06 16.35 -12.40
C VAL A 333 1.10 16.40 -10.88
N ARG A 334 0.31 15.56 -10.20
CA ARG A 334 0.31 15.43 -8.74
C ARG A 334 1.70 15.10 -8.17
N ASP A 335 2.49 14.31 -8.91
CA ASP A 335 3.79 13.80 -8.47
C ASP A 335 4.98 14.54 -9.12
N LEU A 336 4.73 15.61 -9.89
CA LEU A 336 5.79 16.48 -10.42
C LEU A 336 6.70 16.99 -9.30
N GLY A 337 8.01 16.86 -9.51
CA GLY A 337 9.04 17.26 -8.54
C GLY A 337 9.22 16.31 -7.36
N TYR A 338 8.54 15.15 -7.34
CA TYR A 338 8.69 14.17 -6.26
C TYR A 338 10.09 13.53 -6.26
N PHE A 339 10.59 13.16 -7.45
CA PHE A 339 11.94 12.62 -7.64
C PHE A 339 12.93 13.71 -8.06
N GLY A 340 13.87 14.08 -7.17
CA GLY A 340 14.83 15.15 -7.44
C GLY A 340 15.86 14.87 -8.54
N ASN A 341 15.97 13.62 -9.01
CA ASN A 341 16.85 13.20 -10.10
C ASN A 341 16.15 13.10 -11.46
N VAL A 342 14.88 13.51 -11.55
CA VAL A 342 14.08 13.44 -12.79
C VAL A 342 13.93 14.83 -13.39
N ASP A 343 14.22 14.96 -14.68
CA ASP A 343 13.94 16.17 -15.46
C ASP A 343 12.49 16.16 -15.96
N TYR A 344 11.60 16.63 -15.09
CA TYR A 344 10.18 16.73 -15.43
C TYR A 344 9.89 17.76 -16.53
N ALA A 345 10.70 18.82 -16.63
CA ALA A 345 10.53 19.86 -17.65
C ALA A 345 10.75 19.27 -19.05
N ALA A 346 11.82 18.46 -19.22
CA ALA A 346 12.04 17.73 -20.46
C ALA A 346 10.89 16.77 -20.79
N THR A 347 10.31 16.11 -19.77
CA THR A 347 9.17 15.20 -19.96
C THR A 347 7.91 15.95 -20.41
N VAL A 348 7.57 17.07 -19.76
CA VAL A 348 6.43 17.92 -20.14
C VAL A 348 6.61 18.46 -21.56
N LYS A 349 7.82 18.90 -21.93
CA LYS A 349 8.13 19.34 -23.28
C LYS A 349 7.96 18.22 -24.32
N ALA A 350 8.44 17.02 -24.03
CA ALA A 350 8.27 15.88 -24.94
C ALA A 350 6.79 15.51 -25.17
N LEU A 351 5.97 15.58 -24.12
CA LEU A 351 4.51 15.41 -24.23
C LEU A 351 3.88 16.54 -25.05
N TRP A 352 4.30 17.79 -24.82
CA TRP A 352 3.82 18.97 -25.53
C TRP A 352 4.13 18.93 -27.03
N ASP A 353 5.27 18.38 -27.44
CA ASP A 353 5.68 18.33 -28.85
C ASP A 353 4.76 17.42 -29.72
N LEU A 354 3.90 16.61 -29.10
CA LEU A 354 2.93 15.75 -29.77
C LEU A 354 1.54 16.42 -29.85
N PRO A 355 0.98 16.70 -31.05
CA PRO A 355 -0.25 17.47 -31.21
C PRO A 355 -1.47 16.88 -30.49
N GLU A 356 -1.66 15.55 -30.56
CA GLU A 356 -2.81 14.86 -29.97
C GLU A 356 -2.79 14.93 -28.44
N ILE A 357 -1.59 14.89 -27.86
CA ILE A 357 -1.37 15.02 -26.41
C ILE A 357 -1.53 16.48 -25.98
N ARG A 358 -0.98 17.42 -26.75
CA ARG A 358 -1.06 18.86 -26.48
C ARG A 358 -2.51 19.32 -26.36
N GLU A 359 -3.38 18.86 -27.26
CA GLU A 359 -4.80 19.21 -27.25
C GLU A 359 -5.46 18.78 -25.92
N VAL A 360 -5.31 17.52 -25.51
CA VAL A 360 -5.90 17.02 -24.26
C VAL A 360 -5.27 17.66 -23.02
N LEU A 361 -3.96 17.96 -23.07
CA LEU A 361 -3.28 18.67 -21.99
C LEU A 361 -3.88 20.07 -21.79
N LEU A 362 -4.11 20.82 -22.88
CA LEU A 362 -4.76 22.13 -22.83
C LEU A 362 -6.20 22.04 -22.32
N GLU A 363 -6.99 21.09 -22.82
CA GLU A 363 -8.35 20.84 -22.33
C GLU A 363 -8.38 20.53 -20.82
N THR A 364 -7.42 19.74 -20.34
CA THR A 364 -7.31 19.39 -18.92
C THR A 364 -6.90 20.61 -18.08
N VAL A 365 -5.99 21.43 -18.58
CA VAL A 365 -5.57 22.68 -17.91
C VAL A 365 -6.70 23.69 -17.87
N ASP A 366 -7.49 23.81 -18.94
CA ASP A 366 -8.70 24.65 -18.98
C ASP A 366 -9.75 24.17 -17.97
N ALA A 367 -9.93 22.85 -17.84
CA ALA A 367 -10.81 22.27 -16.83
C ALA A 367 -10.34 22.59 -15.40
N TRP A 368 -9.03 22.49 -15.13
CA TRP A 368 -8.47 22.94 -13.85
C TRP A 368 -8.62 24.44 -13.64
N ALA A 369 -8.41 25.28 -14.66
CA ALA A 369 -8.61 26.73 -14.54
C ALA A 369 -10.07 27.07 -14.24
N ALA A 370 -11.03 26.38 -14.87
CA ALA A 370 -12.45 26.52 -14.59
C ALA A 370 -12.79 26.09 -13.16
N ASP A 371 -12.26 24.96 -12.68
CA ASP A 371 -12.43 24.49 -11.31
C ASP A 371 -11.81 25.45 -10.29
N ALA A 372 -10.64 26.03 -10.60
CA ALA A 372 -10.01 27.05 -9.78
C ALA A 372 -10.84 28.33 -9.68
N GLY A 373 -11.67 28.65 -10.68
CA GLY A 373 -12.60 29.79 -10.65
C GLY A 373 -13.89 29.54 -9.87
N ARG A 374 -14.16 28.31 -9.43
CA ARG A 374 -15.40 27.94 -8.73
C ARG A 374 -15.19 27.89 -7.22
N ARG A 375 -16.27 28.13 -6.47
CA ARG A 375 -16.30 28.08 -4.99
C ARG A 375 -16.45 26.66 -4.43
N ASP A 376 -15.94 25.68 -5.18
CA ASP A 376 -16.03 24.26 -4.87
C ASP A 376 -14.75 23.84 -4.15
N LEU A 377 -14.67 24.01 -2.83
CA LEU A 377 -13.40 23.97 -2.09
C LEU A 377 -12.48 22.76 -2.41
N PRO A 378 -12.95 21.50 -2.47
CA PRO A 378 -12.08 20.37 -2.80
C PRO A 378 -11.57 20.39 -4.25
N PHE A 379 -12.37 20.91 -5.18
CA PHE A 379 -12.01 21.02 -6.60
C PHE A 379 -11.09 22.21 -6.83
N LEU A 380 -11.36 23.35 -6.19
CA LEU A 380 -10.46 24.50 -6.10
C LEU A 380 -9.07 24.08 -5.59
N HIS A 381 -9.04 23.30 -4.50
CA HIS A 381 -7.79 22.81 -3.91
C HIS A 381 -7.02 21.91 -4.89
N ASN A 382 -7.69 20.94 -5.51
CA ASN A 382 -7.07 20.07 -6.50
C ASN A 382 -6.54 20.88 -7.69
N ALA A 383 -7.38 21.72 -8.28
CA ALA A 383 -7.04 22.54 -9.43
C ALA A 383 -5.84 23.45 -9.15
N LEU A 384 -5.84 24.19 -8.05
CA LEU A 384 -4.72 25.05 -7.68
C LEU A 384 -3.42 24.26 -7.48
N ARG A 385 -3.48 23.05 -6.89
CA ARG A 385 -2.31 22.19 -6.77
C ARG A 385 -1.77 21.74 -8.13
N GLN A 386 -2.65 21.35 -9.05
CA GLN A 386 -2.23 20.93 -10.39
C GLN A 386 -1.67 22.11 -11.19
N LEU A 387 -2.36 23.25 -11.19
CA LEU A 387 -1.94 24.47 -11.88
C LEU A 387 -0.60 24.98 -11.36
N VAL A 388 -0.39 25.09 -10.05
CA VAL A 388 0.90 25.51 -9.47
C VAL A 388 2.01 24.49 -9.77
N ARG A 389 1.73 23.21 -9.97
CA ARG A 389 2.78 22.24 -10.34
C ARG A 389 3.15 22.30 -11.80
N ILE A 390 2.14 22.30 -12.69
CA ILE A 390 2.38 22.30 -14.14
C ILE A 390 2.97 23.65 -14.61
N THR A 391 2.71 24.75 -13.90
CA THR A 391 3.27 26.08 -14.18
C THR A 391 4.60 26.35 -13.46
N GLY A 392 5.28 25.31 -12.95
CA GLY A 392 6.61 25.43 -12.34
C GLY A 392 7.69 25.89 -13.32
N PRO A 393 8.92 26.14 -12.83
CA PRO A 393 10.08 26.38 -13.70
C PRO A 393 10.26 25.25 -14.73
N GLY A 394 10.48 25.58 -16.00
CA GLY A 394 10.52 24.60 -17.10
C GLY A 394 9.16 23.96 -17.41
N GLY A 395 8.08 24.49 -16.86
CA GLY A 395 6.71 23.99 -17.01
C GLY A 395 5.96 24.62 -18.18
N LEU A 396 4.63 24.55 -18.10
CA LEU A 396 3.73 24.90 -19.20
C LEU A 396 3.77 26.39 -19.59
N LEU A 397 4.03 27.31 -18.66
CA LEU A 397 4.07 28.75 -18.96
C LEU A 397 5.24 29.14 -19.88
N GLU A 398 6.34 28.37 -19.90
CA GLU A 398 7.43 28.60 -20.84
C GLU A 398 7.09 28.11 -22.26
N LEU A 399 6.19 27.12 -22.36
CA LEU A 399 5.75 26.53 -23.62
C LEU A 399 4.57 27.30 -24.23
N GLU A 400 3.63 27.76 -23.39
CA GLU A 400 2.45 28.54 -23.77
C GLU A 400 2.17 29.64 -22.72
N PRO A 401 2.74 30.85 -22.88
CA PRO A 401 2.69 31.91 -21.86
C PRO A 401 1.28 32.40 -21.51
N ASN A 402 0.32 32.28 -22.42
CA ASN A 402 -1.03 32.82 -22.25
C ASN A 402 -2.07 31.76 -21.81
N VAL A 403 -1.65 30.51 -21.55
CA VAL A 403 -2.56 29.38 -21.26
C VAL A 403 -3.50 29.61 -20.06
N LEU A 404 -3.13 30.48 -19.12
CA LEU A 404 -3.93 30.79 -17.93
C LEU A 404 -4.27 32.28 -17.80
N GLU A 405 -4.23 33.04 -18.90
CA GLU A 405 -4.49 34.48 -18.87
C GLU A 405 -5.87 34.81 -18.27
N SER A 406 -6.88 33.98 -18.56
CA SER A 406 -8.25 34.15 -18.06
C SER A 406 -8.51 33.54 -16.67
N ALA A 407 -7.55 32.79 -16.11
CA ALA A 407 -7.73 32.08 -14.85
C ALA A 407 -7.79 33.08 -13.68
N GLU A 408 -8.86 33.00 -12.89
CA GLU A 408 -9.05 33.78 -11.66
C GLU A 408 -9.44 32.83 -10.53
N PRO A 409 -8.53 32.52 -9.59
CA PRO A 409 -8.85 31.69 -8.44
C PRO A 409 -10.01 32.26 -7.60
N ALA A 410 -10.95 31.41 -7.22
CA ALA A 410 -12.04 31.77 -6.32
C ALA A 410 -11.52 32.15 -4.93
N ASP A 411 -12.25 33.03 -4.24
CA ASP A 411 -11.94 33.41 -2.86
C ASP A 411 -12.04 32.18 -1.93
N PRO A 412 -10.95 31.76 -1.26
CA PRO A 412 -10.95 30.61 -0.36
C PRO A 412 -11.93 30.74 0.81
N VAL A 413 -12.25 31.97 1.25
CA VAL A 413 -13.26 32.20 2.30
C VAL A 413 -14.65 31.84 1.79
N ASP A 414 -14.98 32.27 0.57
CA ASP A 414 -16.27 31.96 -0.05
C ASP A 414 -16.37 30.46 -0.37
N ALA A 415 -15.27 29.83 -0.78
CA ALA A 415 -15.22 28.39 -1.02
C ALA A 415 -15.39 27.58 0.28
N LEU A 416 -14.75 28.01 1.39
CA LEU A 416 -14.93 27.41 2.71
C LEU A 416 -16.39 27.53 3.17
N LEU A 417 -16.97 28.73 3.05
CA LEU A 417 -18.36 28.99 3.40
C LEU A 417 -19.32 28.11 2.59
N ALA A 418 -19.12 28.03 1.26
CA ALA A 418 -19.95 27.22 0.37
C ALA A 418 -19.85 25.72 0.69
N ALA A 419 -18.64 25.21 0.96
CA ALA A 419 -18.44 23.83 1.34
C ALA A 419 -19.15 23.46 2.66
N LEU A 420 -18.98 24.30 3.70
CA LEU A 420 -19.59 24.06 5.02
C LEU A 420 -21.12 24.19 4.97
N ARG A 421 -21.68 25.16 4.22
CA ARG A 421 -23.13 25.32 4.06
C ARG A 421 -23.76 24.28 3.14
N GLY A 422 -23.04 23.79 2.14
CA GLY A 422 -23.53 22.80 1.20
C GLY A 422 -23.56 21.40 1.81
N GLY A 423 -22.53 21.05 2.56
CA GLY A 423 -22.49 19.89 3.44
C GLY A 423 -21.26 19.03 3.24
N ILE A 424 -20.61 18.63 4.33
CA ILE A 424 -19.35 17.88 4.31
C ILE A 424 -19.53 16.42 4.77
N PRO A 425 -18.71 15.46 4.28
CA PRO A 425 -18.87 14.04 4.61
C PRO A 425 -18.82 13.70 6.11
N ALA A 426 -18.16 14.57 6.90
CA ALA A 426 -17.99 14.46 8.34
C ALA A 426 -19.26 14.73 9.15
N GLU A 427 -20.30 15.31 8.53
CA GLU A 427 -21.63 15.48 9.12
C GLU A 427 -22.38 14.16 9.31
N LEU A 428 -21.91 13.09 8.67
CA LEU A 428 -22.51 11.77 8.72
C LEU A 428 -21.56 10.77 9.37
N GLY A 429 -22.08 9.88 10.20
CA GLY A 429 -21.35 8.81 10.86
C GLY A 429 -20.67 7.86 9.87
N VAL A 430 -19.64 7.15 10.34
CA VAL A 430 -18.95 6.12 9.55
C VAL A 430 -19.81 4.86 9.52
N PRO A 431 -19.99 4.20 8.36
CA PRO A 431 -20.74 2.94 8.29
C PRO A 431 -20.08 1.83 9.14
N GLY A 432 -20.84 1.25 10.08
CA GLY A 432 -20.42 0.12 10.94
C GLY A 432 -19.89 0.52 12.33
N ASN A 433 -19.62 -0.48 13.20
CA ASN A 433 -19.14 -0.30 14.58
C ASN A 433 -17.70 0.25 14.65
N GLY A 434 -17.48 1.46 14.13
CA GLY A 434 -16.60 2.52 14.64
C GLY A 434 -15.13 2.27 14.97
N VAL A 435 -14.58 1.04 14.96
CA VAL A 435 -13.20 0.78 15.38
C VAL A 435 -12.55 -0.22 14.44
N PRO A 436 -11.46 0.17 13.73
CA PRO A 436 -10.59 -0.77 13.06
C PRO A 436 -10.07 -1.79 14.07
N HIS A 437 -10.38 -3.07 13.90
CA HIS A 437 -9.46 -4.10 14.39
C HIS A 437 -8.16 -3.89 13.61
N LYS A 438 -7.16 -3.27 14.24
CA LYS A 438 -5.78 -3.02 13.75
C LYS A 438 -5.66 -3.07 12.22
N SER A 439 -5.76 -1.90 11.58
CA SER A 439 -5.58 -1.68 10.12
C SER A 439 -4.87 -2.86 9.43
N PRO A 440 -5.63 -3.77 8.80
CA PRO A 440 -5.00 -4.93 8.18
C PRO A 440 -4.15 -4.44 7.01
N LYS A 441 -2.88 -4.85 7.00
CA LYS A 441 -1.98 -4.64 5.84
C LYS A 441 -2.56 -5.18 4.52
N ALA A 442 -3.58 -6.04 4.59
CA ALA A 442 -4.21 -6.75 3.47
C ALA A 442 -5.47 -6.07 2.88
N GLY A 443 -5.86 -4.87 3.34
CA GLY A 443 -6.95 -4.08 2.73
C GLY A 443 -8.37 -4.49 3.16
N ARG A 444 -9.37 -3.72 2.70
CA ARG A 444 -10.80 -3.91 2.99
C ARG A 444 -11.60 -3.93 1.69
N THR A 445 -12.72 -4.63 1.66
CA THR A 445 -13.71 -4.49 0.56
C THR A 445 -15.02 -3.92 1.09
N ILE A 446 -15.68 -3.09 0.29
CA ILE A 446 -16.99 -2.52 0.60
C ILE A 446 -17.88 -2.67 -0.64
N ILE A 447 -18.97 -3.40 -0.52
CA ILE A 447 -19.89 -3.68 -1.62
C ILE A 447 -21.32 -3.43 -1.15
N GLN A 448 -22.08 -2.69 -1.94
CA GLN A 448 -23.52 -2.53 -1.73
C GLN A 448 -24.28 -3.43 -2.70
N HIS A 449 -25.30 -4.11 -2.17
CA HIS A 449 -26.34 -4.73 -2.97
C HIS A 449 -27.69 -4.33 -2.39
N LEU A 450 -28.46 -3.54 -3.15
CA LEU A 450 -29.74 -2.99 -2.74
C LEU A 450 -29.64 -2.29 -1.38
N GLY A 451 -30.39 -2.77 -0.38
CA GLY A 451 -30.41 -2.25 0.98
C GLY A 451 -29.33 -2.79 1.91
N TYR A 452 -28.37 -3.58 1.42
CA TYR A 452 -27.34 -4.22 2.21
C TYR A 452 -25.94 -3.70 1.86
N LEU A 453 -25.15 -3.37 2.87
CA LEU A 453 -23.73 -3.01 2.76
C LEU A 453 -22.89 -4.10 3.37
N THR A 454 -22.08 -4.77 2.54
CA THR A 454 -21.10 -5.77 3.00
C THR A 454 -19.72 -5.13 3.10
N ILE A 455 -19.16 -5.11 4.30
CA ILE A 455 -17.78 -4.67 4.57
C ILE A 455 -16.97 -5.91 4.96
N THR A 456 -15.88 -6.18 4.25
CA THR A 456 -14.98 -7.30 4.57
C THR A 456 -13.59 -6.81 4.92
N GLU A 457 -13.07 -7.23 6.08
CA GLU A 457 -11.69 -7.01 6.48
C GLU A 457 -10.85 -8.24 6.15
N ARG A 458 -9.81 -8.08 5.33
CA ARG A 458 -8.91 -9.17 4.96
C ARG A 458 -7.78 -9.26 5.99
N SER A 459 -7.67 -10.39 6.70
CA SER A 459 -6.55 -10.70 7.59
C SER A 459 -6.16 -12.17 7.44
N TRP A 460 -5.56 -12.81 8.47
CA TRP A 460 -5.43 -14.28 8.51
C TRP A 460 -6.79 -15.01 8.38
N HIS A 461 -7.87 -14.37 8.85
CA HIS A 461 -9.26 -14.74 8.53
C HIS A 461 -9.96 -13.53 7.91
N ALA A 462 -10.94 -13.75 7.04
CA ALA A 462 -11.78 -12.67 6.54
C ALA A 462 -12.99 -12.49 7.47
N TYR A 463 -13.31 -11.27 7.87
CA TYR A 463 -14.55 -10.99 8.61
C TYR A 463 -15.44 -10.13 7.73
N ALA A 464 -16.64 -10.62 7.42
CA ALA A 464 -17.64 -9.87 6.68
C ALA A 464 -18.74 -9.42 7.64
N SER A 465 -18.95 -8.12 7.74
CA SER A 465 -20.12 -7.54 8.38
C SER A 465 -21.08 -7.04 7.31
N VAL A 466 -22.34 -7.42 7.44
CA VAL A 466 -23.43 -6.92 6.59
C VAL A 466 -24.28 -5.98 7.44
N SER A 467 -24.39 -4.74 7.00
CA SER A 467 -25.30 -3.74 7.55
C SER A 467 -26.51 -3.62 6.63
N GLY A 468 -27.72 -3.78 7.16
CA GLY A 468 -29.00 -3.66 6.44
C GLY A 468 -30.11 -3.39 7.47
N ASP A 469 -31.28 -4.02 7.30
CA ASP A 469 -32.35 -3.96 8.31
C ASP A 469 -31.97 -4.71 9.61
N ASP A 470 -31.18 -5.79 9.47
CA ASP A 470 -30.52 -6.51 10.56
C ASP A 470 -28.99 -6.46 10.39
N SER A 471 -28.26 -6.45 11.50
CA SER A 471 -26.80 -6.56 11.49
C SER A 471 -26.39 -8.04 11.52
N LEU A 472 -25.79 -8.53 10.43
CA LEU A 472 -25.24 -9.88 10.33
C LEU A 472 -23.70 -9.80 10.36
N MET A 473 -23.06 -10.58 11.24
CA MET A 473 -21.61 -10.72 11.26
C MET A 473 -21.25 -12.18 10.96
N VAL A 474 -20.49 -12.39 9.90
CA VAL A 474 -20.06 -13.73 9.47
C VAL A 474 -18.54 -13.77 9.44
N LYS A 475 -17.97 -14.76 10.13
CA LYS A 475 -16.56 -15.11 10.02
C LYS A 475 -16.37 -15.98 8.78
N LEU A 476 -15.55 -15.50 7.84
CA LEU A 476 -15.17 -16.24 6.65
C LEU A 476 -13.74 -16.81 6.81
N PRO A 477 -13.47 -18.02 6.29
CA PRO A 477 -12.10 -18.51 6.14
C PRO A 477 -11.32 -17.63 5.13
N GLN A 478 -10.04 -17.93 4.90
CA GLN A 478 -9.22 -17.13 4.00
C GLN A 478 -9.82 -17.09 2.59
N LEU A 479 -10.02 -15.88 2.07
CA LEU A 479 -10.55 -15.66 0.72
C LEU A 479 -9.41 -15.56 -0.29
N PRO A 480 -9.53 -16.20 -1.48
CA PRO A 480 -8.63 -15.94 -2.60
C PRO A 480 -8.62 -14.47 -3.00
N ASP A 481 -7.48 -14.02 -3.53
CA ASP A 481 -7.35 -12.67 -4.07
C ASP A 481 -8.29 -12.43 -5.26
N GLY A 482 -8.71 -11.18 -5.45
CA GLY A 482 -9.62 -10.79 -6.53
C GLY A 482 -11.11 -11.11 -6.34
N LEU A 483 -11.51 -11.79 -5.25
CA LEU A 483 -12.94 -12.02 -4.96
C LEU A 483 -13.55 -10.87 -4.13
N LEU A 484 -14.74 -10.43 -4.53
CA LEU A 484 -15.56 -9.39 -3.92
C LEU A 484 -16.73 -10.06 -3.16
N PRO A 485 -16.72 -10.05 -1.82
CA PRO A 485 -17.82 -10.58 -1.02
C PRO A 485 -18.99 -9.60 -0.97
N TRP A 486 -20.21 -10.12 -1.12
CA TRP A 486 -21.44 -9.35 -0.94
C TRP A 486 -22.60 -10.24 -0.50
N TYR A 487 -23.64 -9.62 0.03
CA TYR A 487 -24.84 -10.30 0.53
C TYR A 487 -26.04 -9.91 -0.33
N ASP A 488 -26.78 -10.91 -0.81
CA ASP A 488 -27.96 -10.69 -1.67
C ASP A 488 -29.28 -10.48 -0.88
N GLY A 489 -29.22 -10.51 0.45
CA GLY A 489 -30.39 -10.49 1.34
C GLY A 489 -30.77 -11.86 1.89
N THR A 490 -30.21 -12.94 1.34
CA THR A 490 -30.47 -14.33 1.76
C THR A 490 -29.19 -15.10 2.04
N THR A 491 -28.19 -15.01 1.15
CA THR A 491 -26.94 -15.78 1.20
C THR A 491 -25.72 -14.90 0.89
N GLY A 492 -24.56 -15.34 1.39
CA GLY A 492 -23.28 -14.73 1.07
C GLY A 492 -22.80 -15.19 -0.31
N LEU A 493 -22.46 -14.23 -1.17
CA LEU A 493 -21.94 -14.43 -2.51
C LEU A 493 -20.51 -13.90 -2.61
N LEU A 494 -19.72 -14.50 -3.50
CA LEU A 494 -18.39 -14.05 -3.87
C LEU A 494 -18.36 -13.86 -5.37
N SER A 495 -17.97 -12.67 -5.82
CA SER A 495 -17.90 -12.35 -7.24
C SER A 495 -16.50 -11.93 -7.65
N ARG A 496 -16.14 -12.13 -8.91
CA ARG A 496 -14.97 -11.50 -9.53
C ARG A 496 -15.32 -10.99 -10.92
N ILE A 497 -14.52 -10.06 -11.41
CA ILE A 497 -14.54 -9.63 -12.80
C ILE A 497 -13.34 -10.28 -13.47
N LYS A 498 -13.59 -11.09 -14.49
CA LYS A 498 -12.54 -11.73 -15.29
C LYS A 498 -12.92 -11.63 -16.76
N ASP A 499 -11.97 -11.20 -17.59
CA ASP A 499 -12.16 -10.99 -19.03
C ASP A 499 -13.40 -10.12 -19.33
N GLY A 500 -13.60 -9.08 -18.51
CA GLY A 500 -14.72 -8.17 -18.62
C GLY A 500 -16.07 -8.79 -18.29
N ARG A 501 -16.16 -9.90 -17.55
CA ARG A 501 -17.44 -10.52 -17.14
C ARG A 501 -17.51 -10.78 -15.65
N TRP A 502 -18.71 -10.61 -15.10
CA TRP A 502 -19.01 -11.03 -13.72
C TRP A 502 -19.05 -12.55 -13.63
N GLN A 503 -18.37 -13.09 -12.62
CA GLN A 503 -18.40 -14.50 -12.26
C GLN A 503 -18.72 -14.60 -10.77
N THR A 504 -19.84 -15.23 -10.45
CA THR A 504 -20.41 -15.21 -9.09
C THR A 504 -20.62 -16.61 -8.54
N PHE A 505 -20.25 -16.77 -7.28
CA PHE A 505 -20.20 -18.03 -6.57
C PHE A 505 -20.95 -17.91 -5.25
N ARG A 506 -21.71 -18.93 -4.89
CA ARG A 506 -22.38 -19.04 -3.59
C ARG A 506 -21.45 -19.64 -2.56
N VAL A 507 -21.45 -19.09 -1.36
CA VAL A 507 -20.70 -19.62 -0.21
C VAL A 507 -21.51 -20.73 0.47
N GLU A 508 -20.95 -21.94 0.58
CA GLU A 508 -21.59 -23.09 1.24
C GLU A 508 -21.06 -23.33 2.66
N GLY A 509 -19.90 -22.75 3.00
CA GLY A 509 -19.21 -22.97 4.26
C GLY A 509 -17.70 -23.03 4.08
N GLN A 510 -17.06 -24.04 4.66
CA GLN A 510 -15.61 -24.23 4.60
C GLN A 510 -15.24 -25.68 4.29
N THR A 511 -14.15 -25.84 3.55
CA THR A 511 -13.48 -27.12 3.30
C THR A 511 -12.02 -26.95 3.67
N GLY A 512 -11.59 -27.61 4.75
CA GLY A 512 -10.27 -27.41 5.34
C GLY A 512 -10.12 -25.97 5.85
N GLU A 513 -9.05 -25.28 5.42
CA GLU A 513 -8.77 -23.88 5.76
C GLU A 513 -9.34 -22.87 4.73
N THR A 514 -10.04 -23.35 3.70
CA THR A 514 -10.53 -22.52 2.58
C THR A 514 -12.06 -22.45 2.52
N VAL A 515 -12.59 -21.40 1.90
CA VAL A 515 -14.03 -21.28 1.65
C VAL A 515 -14.50 -22.32 0.62
N ALA A 516 -15.64 -22.95 0.90
CA ALA A 516 -16.30 -23.87 -0.02
C ALA A 516 -17.30 -23.12 -0.89
N LEU A 517 -17.18 -23.27 -2.22
CA LEU A 517 -17.93 -22.52 -3.22
C LEU A 517 -18.78 -23.43 -4.11
N THR A 518 -19.86 -22.85 -4.62
CA THR A 518 -20.70 -23.44 -5.66
C THR A 518 -20.94 -22.41 -6.76
N LEU A 519 -20.79 -22.79 -8.01
CA LEU A 519 -21.23 -21.97 -9.15
C LEU A 519 -22.62 -22.46 -9.54
N ASP A 520 -23.65 -21.67 -9.20
CA ASP A 520 -25.00 -21.87 -9.69
C ASP A 520 -25.10 -21.27 -11.11
N PRO A 521 -25.36 -22.08 -12.17
CA PRO A 521 -25.47 -21.56 -13.53
C PRO A 521 -26.51 -20.45 -13.70
N GLU A 522 -27.56 -20.42 -12.89
CA GLU A 522 -28.61 -19.39 -12.96
C GLU A 522 -28.16 -18.05 -12.36
N ALA A 523 -27.27 -18.10 -11.35
CA ALA A 523 -26.71 -16.92 -10.68
C ALA A 523 -25.25 -16.63 -11.09
N ALA A 524 -24.72 -17.33 -12.09
CA ALA A 524 -23.30 -17.29 -12.47
C ALA A 524 -22.81 -15.89 -12.87
N THR A 525 -23.71 -15.07 -13.40
CA THR A 525 -23.45 -13.68 -13.82
C THR A 525 -24.14 -12.65 -12.92
N ALA A 526 -24.70 -13.08 -11.78
CA ALA A 526 -25.28 -12.18 -10.80
C ALA A 526 -24.22 -11.17 -10.36
N ARG A 527 -24.62 -9.92 -10.12
CA ARG A 527 -23.70 -8.86 -9.69
C ARG A 527 -24.34 -8.03 -8.59
N PRO A 528 -23.53 -7.38 -7.74
CA PRO A 528 -24.04 -6.38 -6.81
C PRO A 528 -24.85 -5.31 -7.55
N GLN A 529 -25.89 -4.81 -6.91
CA GLN A 529 -26.71 -3.74 -7.45
C GLN A 529 -26.60 -2.55 -6.52
N ALA A 530 -25.86 -1.54 -6.94
CA ALA A 530 -25.71 -0.30 -6.19
C ALA A 530 -25.89 0.88 -7.14
N PRO A 531 -26.64 1.92 -6.74
CA PRO A 531 -26.81 3.08 -7.59
C PRO A 531 -25.50 3.89 -7.61
N GLY A 532 -25.06 4.28 -8.81
CA GLY A 532 -23.90 5.17 -9.02
C GLY A 532 -24.15 6.61 -8.58
N ALA A 533 -25.40 6.98 -8.33
CA ALA A 533 -25.78 8.27 -7.75
C ALA A 533 -26.91 8.08 -6.71
N ALA A 534 -26.94 8.92 -5.68
CA ALA A 534 -27.99 8.91 -4.66
C ALA A 534 -28.19 10.30 -4.08
N GLU A 535 -29.35 10.54 -3.46
CA GLU A 535 -29.61 11.77 -2.72
C GLU A 535 -29.33 11.58 -1.23
N VAL A 536 -28.76 12.59 -0.58
CA VAL A 536 -28.58 12.64 0.88
C VAL A 536 -28.98 14.02 1.40
N THR A 537 -29.77 14.07 2.47
CA THR A 537 -30.12 15.34 3.11
C THR A 537 -29.34 15.46 4.42
N PHE A 538 -28.39 16.40 4.45
CA PHE A 538 -27.67 16.72 5.68
C PHE A 538 -28.58 17.50 6.65
N PRO A 539 -28.35 17.41 7.97
CA PRO A 539 -29.16 18.13 8.95
C PRO A 539 -29.17 19.65 8.68
N GLY A 540 -30.37 20.24 8.68
CA GLY A 540 -30.59 21.67 8.42
C GLY A 540 -30.49 22.09 6.94
N ALA A 541 -30.17 21.20 6.01
CA ALA A 541 -30.11 21.53 4.58
C ALA A 541 -31.48 21.89 4.00
N ALA A 542 -31.51 22.84 3.06
CA ALA A 542 -32.74 23.29 2.38
C ALA A 542 -33.28 22.28 1.35
N GLY A 543 -32.48 21.29 0.97
CA GLY A 543 -32.82 20.26 -0.01
C GLY A 543 -31.77 19.14 -0.05
N PRO A 544 -32.03 18.07 -0.83
CA PRO A 544 -31.12 16.95 -0.97
C PRO A 544 -29.86 17.33 -1.73
N ASN A 545 -28.72 16.80 -1.28
CA ASN A 545 -27.45 16.82 -1.99
C ASN A 545 -27.37 15.58 -2.87
N GLU A 546 -26.80 15.71 -4.06
CA GLU A 546 -26.49 14.55 -4.91
C GLU A 546 -25.11 14.00 -4.56
N VAL A 547 -25.04 12.71 -4.25
CA VAL A 547 -23.80 11.94 -4.14
C VAL A 547 -23.64 11.15 -5.42
N ARG A 548 -22.58 11.41 -6.19
CA ARG A 548 -22.35 10.77 -7.48
C ARG A 548 -20.96 10.15 -7.52
N LEU A 549 -20.87 8.89 -7.91
CA LEU A 549 -19.62 8.25 -8.29
C LEU A 549 -19.32 8.59 -9.75
N ASN A 550 -18.08 8.96 -10.03
CA ASN A 550 -17.55 9.07 -11.38
C ASN A 550 -16.10 8.58 -11.36
N ARG A 551 -15.74 7.57 -12.15
CA ARG A 551 -14.35 7.09 -12.35
C ARG A 551 -13.53 6.86 -11.07
N GLY A 552 -14.16 6.26 -10.05
CA GLY A 552 -13.49 6.01 -8.76
C GLY A 552 -13.38 7.24 -7.88
N GLU A 553 -14.21 8.25 -8.11
CA GLU A 553 -14.31 9.45 -7.29
C GLU A 553 -15.77 9.72 -6.93
N ILE A 554 -16.06 9.80 -5.65
CA ILE A 554 -17.36 10.24 -5.14
C ILE A 554 -17.32 11.76 -4.97
N THR A 555 -18.25 12.43 -5.64
CA THR A 555 -18.53 13.85 -5.50
C THR A 555 -19.84 14.06 -4.76
N VAL A 556 -19.87 15.02 -3.84
CA VAL A 556 -21.12 15.50 -3.21
C VAL A 556 -21.44 16.88 -3.80
N ILE A 557 -22.67 17.05 -4.28
CA ILE A 557 -23.16 18.25 -4.96
C ILE A 557 -24.35 18.80 -4.18
N ALA A 558 -24.22 20.02 -3.68
CA ALA A 558 -25.26 20.73 -2.95
C ALA A 558 -26.41 21.18 -3.88
N PRO A 559 -27.61 21.50 -3.34
CA PRO A 559 -28.75 21.93 -4.13
C PRO A 559 -28.51 23.15 -5.04
N ASP A 560 -27.53 23.99 -4.69
CA ASP A 560 -27.12 25.17 -5.47
C ASP A 560 -26.06 24.84 -6.55
N GLY A 561 -25.66 23.57 -6.68
CA GLY A 561 -24.65 23.09 -7.61
C GLY A 561 -23.21 23.14 -7.09
N THR A 562 -22.98 23.59 -5.85
CA THR A 562 -21.64 23.57 -5.24
C THR A 562 -21.17 22.14 -5.00
N ARG A 563 -19.95 21.81 -5.45
CA ARG A 563 -19.32 20.50 -5.19
C ARG A 563 -18.55 20.56 -3.86
N THR A 564 -19.10 19.94 -2.83
CA THR A 564 -18.63 20.10 -1.44
C THR A 564 -17.68 19.01 -0.97
N ALA A 565 -17.62 17.89 -1.68
CA ALA A 565 -16.70 16.79 -1.39
C ALA A 565 -16.13 16.18 -2.67
N ARG A 566 -14.88 15.72 -2.58
CA ARG A 566 -14.16 14.96 -3.61
C ARG A 566 -13.42 13.81 -2.92
N LEU A 567 -13.92 12.58 -3.05
CA LEU A 567 -13.43 11.43 -2.29
C LEU A 567 -13.01 10.29 -3.22
N PRO A 568 -11.76 9.81 -3.20
CA PRO A 568 -11.40 8.61 -3.93
C PRO A 568 -12.22 7.43 -3.40
N TYR A 569 -12.77 6.64 -4.31
CA TYR A 569 -13.60 5.49 -4.02
C TYR A 569 -13.16 4.30 -4.88
N SER A 570 -12.96 3.19 -4.20
CA SER A 570 -12.80 1.88 -4.82
C SER A 570 -13.53 0.87 -3.93
N PRO A 571 -14.25 -0.11 -4.50
CA PRO A 571 -14.82 -1.20 -3.73
C PRO A 571 -13.75 -2.03 -3.00
N VAL A 572 -12.48 -1.89 -3.38
CA VAL A 572 -11.31 -2.45 -2.69
C VAL A 572 -10.44 -1.31 -2.17
N MET A 573 -10.37 -1.15 -0.85
CA MET A 573 -9.71 -0.04 -0.17
C MET A 573 -8.41 -0.45 0.53
N SER A 574 -7.44 0.46 0.55
CA SER A 574 -6.24 0.31 1.38
C SER A 574 -6.55 0.59 2.86
N GLY A 575 -5.83 -0.06 3.77
CA GLY A 575 -6.05 0.08 5.21
C GLY A 575 -5.68 1.46 5.81
N LYS A 576 -5.11 2.38 5.01
CA LYS A 576 -4.63 3.70 5.46
C LYS A 576 -5.67 4.82 5.37
N GLY A 577 -6.74 4.66 4.58
CA GLY A 577 -7.79 5.66 4.39
C GLY A 577 -9.04 5.42 5.25
N GLY A 578 -9.85 6.47 5.43
CA GLY A 578 -11.20 6.35 6.01
C GLY A 578 -12.14 5.55 5.11
N LEU A 579 -13.14 4.88 5.70
CA LEU A 579 -14.12 4.10 4.93
C LEU A 579 -15.09 5.04 4.19
N VAL A 580 -15.08 4.99 2.86
CA VAL A 580 -15.99 5.78 2.00
C VAL A 580 -17.05 4.86 1.39
N PRO A 581 -18.32 4.90 1.81
CA PRO A 581 -19.31 3.98 1.27
C PRO A 581 -19.75 4.36 -0.16
N PRO A 582 -20.28 3.38 -0.93
CA PRO A 582 -20.88 3.64 -2.23
C PRO A 582 -22.02 4.67 -2.14
N PRO A 583 -22.32 5.41 -3.23
CA PRO A 583 -23.30 6.50 -3.23
C PRO A 583 -24.64 6.12 -2.60
N GLY A 584 -25.19 4.96 -2.98
CA GLY A 584 -26.48 4.45 -2.48
C GLY A 584 -26.58 4.23 -0.97
N TRP A 585 -25.49 4.30 -0.23
CA TRP A 585 -25.48 4.13 1.22
C TRP A 585 -25.47 5.46 1.99
N TRP A 586 -25.25 6.60 1.33
CA TRP A 586 -25.07 7.87 2.03
C TRP A 586 -26.31 8.33 2.83
N ALA A 587 -27.51 8.11 2.29
CA ALA A 587 -28.78 8.41 2.96
C ALA A 587 -29.06 7.54 4.19
N ARG A 588 -28.35 6.42 4.34
CA ARG A 588 -28.54 5.45 5.44
C ARG A 588 -27.59 5.69 6.61
N ARG A 589 -26.77 6.74 6.55
CA ARG A 589 -25.81 7.09 7.59
C ARG A 589 -26.48 8.01 8.61
N ASP A 590 -26.30 7.68 9.88
CA ASP A 590 -26.75 8.55 10.96
C ASP A 590 -25.97 9.86 10.96
N PRO A 591 -26.58 11.01 11.28
CA PRO A 591 -25.84 12.25 11.47
C PRO A 591 -24.84 12.13 12.63
N ALA A 592 -23.63 12.63 12.43
CA ALA A 592 -22.58 12.61 13.46
C ALA A 592 -22.82 13.65 14.57
N ASP A 593 -23.39 14.80 14.20
CA ASP A 593 -23.71 15.92 15.10
C ASP A 593 -24.83 16.76 14.45
N PRO A 594 -26.12 16.42 14.68
CA PRO A 594 -27.25 17.08 14.02
C PRO A 594 -27.31 18.60 14.25
N ASP A 595 -27.06 19.05 15.48
CA ASP A 595 -27.13 20.45 15.86
C ASP A 595 -25.95 21.23 15.27
N GLY A 596 -24.73 20.68 15.34
CA GLY A 596 -23.56 21.23 14.70
C GLY A 596 -23.71 21.35 13.18
N SER A 597 -24.24 20.31 12.52
CA SER A 597 -24.56 20.30 11.09
C SER A 597 -25.55 21.40 10.70
N ALA A 598 -26.60 21.60 11.48
CA ALA A 598 -27.57 22.66 11.25
C ALA A 598 -26.95 24.05 11.41
N ALA A 599 -26.06 24.24 12.39
CA ALA A 599 -25.35 25.49 12.61
C ALA A 599 -24.44 25.88 11.43
N LEU A 600 -23.83 24.91 10.73
CA LEU A 600 -23.02 25.17 9.52
C LEU A 600 -23.81 25.90 8.43
N ARG A 601 -25.13 25.67 8.33
CA ARG A 601 -26.01 26.32 7.35
C ARG A 601 -26.18 27.80 7.62
N LEU A 602 -26.01 28.22 8.87
CA LEU A 602 -26.17 29.60 9.32
C LEU A 602 -24.85 30.37 9.37
N LEU A 603 -23.69 29.68 9.30
CA LEU A 603 -22.36 30.29 9.28
C LEU A 603 -22.30 31.43 8.26
N ASP A 604 -21.77 32.59 8.59
CA ASP A 604 -21.59 33.71 7.67
C ASP A 604 -20.15 33.83 7.15
N ARG A 605 -19.94 34.75 6.20
CA ARG A 605 -18.61 34.97 5.60
C ARG A 605 -17.58 35.46 6.61
N GLU A 606 -17.99 36.23 7.61
CA GLU A 606 -17.10 36.73 8.67
C GLU A 606 -16.61 35.58 9.56
N GLY A 607 -17.51 34.67 9.95
CA GLY A 607 -17.18 33.44 10.65
C GLY A 607 -16.23 32.55 9.86
N ALA A 608 -16.49 32.34 8.57
CA ALA A 608 -15.60 31.59 7.69
C ALA A 608 -14.20 32.25 7.57
N ALA A 609 -14.14 33.58 7.45
CA ALA A 609 -12.88 34.32 7.41
C ALA A 609 -12.09 34.17 8.73
N ARG A 610 -12.77 34.28 9.89
CA ARG A 610 -12.14 34.05 11.21
C ARG A 610 -11.57 32.64 11.34
N LEU A 611 -12.31 31.62 10.89
CA LEU A 611 -11.84 30.23 10.89
C LEU A 611 -10.59 30.07 10.02
N LEU A 612 -10.58 30.62 8.81
CA LEU A 612 -9.44 30.57 7.90
C LEU A 612 -8.21 31.26 8.51
N GLU A 613 -8.36 32.48 9.03
CA GLU A 613 -7.27 33.24 9.67
C GLU A 613 -6.71 32.56 10.92
N ALA A 614 -7.58 31.98 11.74
CA ALA A 614 -7.17 31.20 12.89
C ALA A 614 -6.41 29.93 12.47
N THR A 615 -6.82 29.30 11.36
CA THR A 615 -6.15 28.12 10.81
C THR A 615 -4.77 28.43 10.23
N LEU A 616 -4.57 29.63 9.65
CA LEU A 616 -3.23 30.13 9.29
C LEU A 616 -2.30 30.22 10.50
N THR A 617 -2.86 30.46 11.69
CA THR A 617 -2.10 30.58 12.94
C THR A 617 -1.73 29.22 13.53
N GLY A 618 -2.55 28.20 13.33
CA GLY A 618 -2.25 26.81 13.67
C GLY A 618 -3.42 26.06 14.31
N PRO A 619 -3.26 24.76 14.61
CA PRO A 619 -4.38 23.89 15.01
C PRO A 619 -5.10 24.31 16.31
N GLY A 620 -4.37 24.83 17.29
CA GLY A 620 -4.96 25.32 18.54
C GLY A 620 -5.85 26.53 18.32
N ALA A 621 -5.34 27.56 17.63
CA ALA A 621 -6.11 28.75 17.29
C ALA A 621 -7.34 28.42 16.43
N ALA A 622 -7.21 27.49 15.48
CA ALA A 622 -8.33 27.00 14.68
C ALA A 622 -9.43 26.36 15.54
N THR A 623 -9.04 25.55 16.53
CA THR A 623 -9.96 24.92 17.48
C THR A 623 -10.69 25.95 18.34
N ASP A 624 -9.96 26.94 18.86
CA ASP A 624 -10.53 28.03 19.67
C ASP A 624 -11.50 28.89 18.86
N ALA A 625 -11.13 29.22 17.61
CA ALA A 625 -12.00 29.96 16.70
C ALA A 625 -13.25 29.16 16.32
N LEU A 626 -13.13 27.84 16.13
CA LEU A 626 -14.28 26.98 15.87
C LEU A 626 -15.25 26.97 17.05
N ALA A 627 -14.74 26.81 18.28
CA ALA A 627 -15.56 26.87 19.48
C ALA A 627 -16.26 28.23 19.66
N ALA A 628 -15.64 29.32 19.20
CA ALA A 628 -16.21 30.67 19.27
C ALA A 628 -17.23 30.96 18.17
N VAL A 629 -17.00 30.48 16.93
CA VAL A 629 -17.84 30.78 15.76
C VAL A 629 -19.00 29.80 15.62
N LEU A 630 -18.81 28.53 15.99
CA LEU A 630 -19.80 27.45 15.88
C LEU A 630 -19.80 26.61 17.18
N PRO A 631 -20.25 27.16 18.32
CA PRO A 631 -20.28 26.46 19.60
C PRO A 631 -21.15 25.19 19.58
N GLU A 632 -22.09 25.07 18.65
CA GLU A 632 -22.95 23.90 18.45
C GLU A 632 -22.20 22.69 17.87
N VAL A 633 -21.01 22.88 17.27
CA VAL A 633 -20.18 21.78 16.74
C VAL A 633 -19.45 21.07 17.90
N THR A 634 -20.11 20.03 18.42
CA THR A 634 -19.67 19.28 19.60
C THR A 634 -19.13 17.89 19.25
N GLY A 635 -19.61 17.30 18.15
CA GLY A 635 -19.20 15.97 17.68
C GLY A 635 -17.75 15.95 17.17
N PRO A 636 -16.92 14.98 17.58
CA PRO A 636 -15.50 14.95 17.21
C PRO A 636 -15.28 14.80 15.70
N ALA A 637 -16.05 13.93 15.04
CA ALA A 637 -15.93 13.73 13.60
C ALA A 637 -16.24 15.01 12.81
N LEU A 638 -17.32 15.71 13.18
CA LEU A 638 -17.70 16.97 12.54
C LEU A 638 -16.65 18.06 12.81
N ARG A 639 -16.18 18.20 14.06
CA ARG A 639 -15.12 19.14 14.42
C ARG A 639 -13.88 18.96 13.56
N ASP A 640 -13.39 17.72 13.45
CA ASP A 640 -12.21 17.40 12.64
C ASP A 640 -12.45 17.72 11.15
N GLY A 641 -13.66 17.42 10.64
CA GLY A 641 -14.04 17.74 9.27
C GLY A 641 -14.07 19.25 8.96
N VAL A 642 -14.58 20.07 9.88
CA VAL A 642 -14.60 21.54 9.73
C VAL A 642 -13.18 22.10 9.76
N LEU A 643 -12.33 21.62 10.68
CA LEU A 643 -10.93 22.03 10.76
C LEU A 643 -10.13 21.61 9.52
N GLU A 644 -10.40 20.44 8.96
CA GLU A 644 -9.79 19.98 7.71
C GLU A 644 -10.23 20.81 6.50
N ALA A 645 -11.51 21.18 6.42
CA ALA A 645 -12.00 22.11 5.41
C ALA A 645 -11.31 23.49 5.53
N ALA A 646 -11.17 24.02 6.75
CA ALA A 646 -10.46 25.28 6.97
C ALA A 646 -8.97 25.17 6.58
N ARG A 647 -8.32 24.04 6.86
CA ARG A 647 -6.93 23.75 6.46
C ARG A 647 -6.79 23.72 4.94
N MET A 648 -7.73 23.08 4.25
CA MET A 648 -7.79 23.05 2.78
C MET A 648 -7.99 24.44 2.19
N ALA A 649 -8.82 25.29 2.81
CA ALA A 649 -9.00 26.69 2.40
C ALA A 649 -7.74 27.54 2.59
N VAL A 650 -6.98 27.31 3.67
CA VAL A 650 -5.65 27.92 3.86
C VAL A 650 -4.68 27.50 2.76
N GLU A 651 -4.66 26.23 2.36
CA GLU A 651 -3.84 25.79 1.23
C GLU A 651 -4.27 26.43 -0.09
N CYS A 652 -5.58 26.55 -0.35
CA CYS A 652 -6.10 27.28 -1.51
C CYS A 652 -5.66 28.75 -1.51
N LEU A 653 -5.67 29.42 -0.36
CA LEU A 653 -5.16 30.79 -0.23
C LEU A 653 -3.69 30.88 -0.65
N LEU A 654 -2.84 30.02 -0.11
CA LEU A 654 -1.41 30.06 -0.38
C LEU A 654 -1.08 29.71 -1.84
N LEU A 655 -1.75 28.70 -2.40
CA LEU A 655 -1.58 28.29 -3.80
C LEU A 655 -2.15 29.34 -4.76
N GLY A 656 -3.28 29.99 -4.41
CA GLY A 656 -3.87 31.06 -5.20
C GLY A 656 -2.97 32.29 -5.28
N ILE A 657 -2.33 32.67 -4.17
CA ILE A 657 -1.31 33.74 -4.14
C ILE A 657 -0.15 33.40 -5.08
N GLU A 658 0.39 32.17 -4.99
CA GLU A 658 1.49 31.70 -5.83
C GLU A 658 1.11 31.65 -7.31
N LEU A 659 -0.04 31.08 -7.65
CA LEU A 659 -0.52 31.01 -9.03
C LEU A 659 -0.70 32.41 -9.64
N ARG A 660 -1.36 33.32 -8.91
CA ARG A 660 -1.58 34.71 -9.37
C ARG A 660 -0.25 35.41 -9.64
N ALA A 661 0.76 35.21 -8.79
CA ALA A 661 2.08 35.77 -9.03
C ALA A 661 2.76 35.20 -10.28
N ARG A 662 2.67 33.89 -10.52
CA ARG A 662 3.28 33.23 -11.69
C ARG A 662 2.67 33.67 -13.01
N ILE A 663 1.35 33.91 -13.05
CA ILE A 663 0.65 34.40 -14.23
C ILE A 663 0.66 35.94 -14.35
N GLY A 664 1.43 36.64 -13.49
CA GLY A 664 1.56 38.11 -13.56
C GLY A 664 0.32 38.89 -13.12
N ARG A 665 -0.57 38.29 -12.33
CA ARG A 665 -1.84 38.89 -11.88
C ARG A 665 -1.70 39.58 -10.51
N PRO A 666 -2.20 40.83 -10.34
CA PRO A 666 -2.10 41.56 -9.07
C PRO A 666 -2.86 40.90 -7.93
N GLN A 667 -2.27 40.78 -6.74
CA GLN A 667 -2.89 40.20 -5.53
C GLN A 667 -4.17 40.95 -5.09
N PRO A 668 -5.16 40.28 -4.46
CA PRO A 668 -6.37 40.96 -4.01
C PRO A 668 -6.08 41.84 -2.78
N SER A 669 -6.80 42.96 -2.64
CA SER A 669 -6.54 43.94 -1.57
C SER A 669 -6.95 43.49 -0.17
N GLY A 670 -7.72 42.39 -0.05
CA GLY A 670 -8.26 41.86 1.21
C GLY A 670 -7.51 40.64 1.77
N LEU A 671 -6.25 40.42 1.38
CA LEU A 671 -5.47 39.31 1.92
C LEU A 671 -5.24 39.46 3.43
N PRO A 672 -5.22 38.35 4.21
CA PRO A 672 -4.84 38.41 5.60
C PRO A 672 -3.47 39.06 5.80
N GLY A 673 -3.33 39.89 6.84
CA GLY A 673 -2.07 40.57 7.14
C GLY A 673 -0.89 39.63 7.36
N LEU A 674 -1.15 38.36 7.73
CA LEU A 674 -0.12 37.33 7.89
C LEU A 674 0.55 36.91 6.58
N VAL A 675 -0.15 36.97 5.44
CA VAL A 675 0.37 36.53 4.12
C VAL A 675 0.70 37.69 3.19
N SER A 676 0.26 38.91 3.53
CA SER A 676 0.42 40.09 2.69
C SER A 676 1.87 40.58 2.63
N ALA A 677 2.36 40.91 1.44
CA ALA A 677 3.62 41.62 1.25
C ALA A 677 3.42 43.14 1.40
N ALA A 678 4.44 43.85 1.87
CA ALA A 678 4.47 45.30 1.86
C ALA A 678 4.52 45.80 0.39
N PRO A 679 3.77 46.86 0.02
CA PRO A 679 3.69 47.33 -1.36
C PRO A 679 5.04 47.73 -1.99
N ASP A 680 5.98 48.21 -1.17
CA ASP A 680 7.33 48.62 -1.55
C ASP A 680 8.36 47.49 -1.53
N LEU A 681 7.97 46.31 -1.00
CA LEU A 681 8.82 45.12 -0.91
C LEU A 681 8.09 43.86 -1.41
N PRO A 682 7.62 43.83 -2.66
CA PRO A 682 7.03 42.60 -3.20
C PRO A 682 8.08 41.49 -3.25
N PHE A 683 7.69 40.24 -3.04
CA PHE A 683 8.55 39.07 -3.24
C PHE A 683 7.83 38.07 -4.12
N ALA A 684 8.53 37.24 -4.90
CA ALA A 684 7.88 36.14 -5.63
C ALA A 684 7.36 35.09 -4.63
N PRO A 685 6.02 34.99 -4.45
CA PRO A 685 5.47 34.13 -3.42
C PRO A 685 5.46 32.69 -3.91
N THR A 686 5.99 31.80 -3.07
CA THR A 686 5.71 30.38 -3.12
C THR A 686 4.99 29.97 -1.84
N MET A 687 4.31 28.83 -1.83
CA MET A 687 3.70 28.31 -0.62
C MET A 687 4.74 28.17 0.50
N ALA A 688 5.97 27.73 0.18
CA ALA A 688 7.06 27.63 1.15
C ALA A 688 7.50 28.99 1.69
N LYS A 689 7.78 29.98 0.81
CA LYS A 689 8.17 31.34 1.21
C LYS A 689 7.09 32.02 2.05
N THR A 690 5.82 31.88 1.66
CA THR A 690 4.68 32.46 2.37
C THR A 690 4.47 31.80 3.74
N ARG A 691 4.57 30.46 3.84
CA ARG A 691 4.52 29.76 5.14
C ARG A 691 5.66 30.20 6.07
N TRP A 692 6.84 30.41 5.52
CA TRP A 692 7.97 30.95 6.28
C TRP A 692 7.62 32.35 6.85
N LEU A 693 7.12 33.27 6.02
CA LEU A 693 6.71 34.62 6.46
C LEU A 693 5.64 34.59 7.56
N VAL A 694 4.60 33.78 7.37
CA VAL A 694 3.53 33.59 8.37
C VAL A 694 4.14 33.14 9.70
N ARG A 695 5.01 32.13 9.68
CA ARG A 695 5.68 31.62 10.88
C ARG A 695 6.51 32.71 11.58
N GLN A 696 7.22 33.56 10.85
CA GLN A 696 8.00 34.65 11.45
C GLN A 696 7.10 35.71 12.11
N ARG A 697 5.99 36.06 11.47
CA ARG A 697 5.01 37.01 12.04
C ARG A 697 4.36 36.46 13.31
N LEU A 698 4.04 35.17 13.34
CA LEU A 698 3.47 34.51 14.53
C LEU A 698 4.49 34.38 15.66
N LEU A 699 5.75 34.08 15.33
CA LEU A 699 6.84 34.08 16.30
C LEU A 699 7.00 35.46 16.96
N ALA A 700 7.04 36.51 16.16
CA ALA A 700 7.12 37.89 16.65
C ALA A 700 5.94 38.23 17.57
N ARG A 701 4.70 37.98 17.13
CA ARG A 701 3.49 38.19 17.96
C ARG A 701 3.54 37.46 19.30
N ALA A 702 3.99 36.20 19.31
CA ALA A 702 4.08 35.43 20.55
C ALA A 702 5.12 36.00 21.52
N LEU A 703 6.26 36.45 20.99
CA LEU A 703 7.31 37.10 21.77
C LEU A 703 6.89 38.49 22.28
N GLU A 704 6.25 39.30 21.43
CA GLU A 704 5.73 40.63 21.78
C GLU A 704 4.65 40.57 22.86
N SER A 705 3.70 39.64 22.73
CA SER A 705 2.67 39.39 23.75
C SER A 705 3.31 38.98 25.08
N ALA A 706 4.26 38.03 25.09
CA ALA A 706 4.92 37.66 26.34
C ALA A 706 5.76 38.81 26.94
N ALA A 707 6.39 39.65 26.12
CA ALA A 707 7.13 40.80 26.62
C ALA A 707 6.23 41.89 27.23
N THR A 708 5.00 42.02 26.72
CA THR A 708 4.05 43.09 27.09
C THR A 708 3.10 42.66 28.21
N ASP A 709 2.54 41.45 28.12
CA ASP A 709 1.44 40.98 28.97
C ASP A 709 1.94 40.34 30.27
N GLU A 710 3.16 39.79 30.27
CA GLU A 710 3.75 39.13 31.43
C GLU A 710 4.53 40.13 32.32
N PRO A 711 4.47 39.98 33.65
CA PRO A 711 5.11 40.90 34.59
C PRO A 711 6.64 40.93 34.38
N THR A 712 7.21 42.13 34.54
CA THR A 712 8.66 42.34 34.51
C THR A 712 9.36 41.52 35.58
N THR A 713 10.53 40.97 35.25
CA THR A 713 11.29 40.07 36.13
C THR A 713 12.79 40.38 36.04
N GLU A 714 13.53 40.13 37.12
CA GLU A 714 15.00 40.17 37.09
C GLU A 714 15.60 38.87 36.54
N ARG A 715 14.87 37.75 36.62
CA ARG A 715 15.34 36.42 36.18
C ARG A 715 14.40 35.79 35.17
N PRO A 716 14.91 35.09 34.15
CA PRO A 716 14.04 34.43 33.18
C PRO A 716 13.18 33.34 33.83
N TYR A 717 11.92 33.25 33.42
CA TYR A 717 11.01 32.15 33.80
C TYR A 717 10.19 31.68 32.61
N LEU A 718 9.83 30.40 32.62
CA LEU A 718 9.01 29.79 31.57
C LEU A 718 7.57 30.27 31.75
N VAL A 719 7.03 30.91 30.71
CA VAL A 719 5.65 31.40 30.69
C VAL A 719 4.70 30.28 30.28
N ARG A 720 4.94 29.71 29.10
CA ARG A 720 4.12 28.65 28.49
C ARG A 720 4.87 28.01 27.32
N THR A 721 4.29 26.97 26.73
CA THR A 721 4.75 26.41 25.45
C THR A 721 3.84 26.89 24.33
N VAL A 722 4.43 27.46 23.27
CA VAL A 722 3.71 27.94 22.09
C VAL A 722 4.09 27.09 20.88
N SER A 723 3.11 26.39 20.33
CA SER A 723 3.24 25.70 19.05
C SER A 723 3.08 26.69 17.90
N LEU A 724 3.90 26.55 16.87
CA LEU A 724 3.83 27.34 15.64
C LEU A 724 3.57 26.39 14.47
N PRO A 725 2.90 26.85 13.40
CA PRO A 725 2.67 26.02 12.23
C PRO A 725 4.00 25.62 11.58
N PRO A 726 4.04 24.51 10.82
CA PRO A 726 5.21 24.12 10.06
C PRO A 726 5.69 25.27 9.16
N GLY A 727 6.97 25.62 9.27
CA GLY A 727 7.58 26.65 8.43
C GLY A 727 7.99 26.09 7.07
N GLY A 728 7.97 26.93 6.04
CA GLY A 728 8.72 26.63 4.81
C GLY A 728 10.22 26.81 5.01
N HIS A 729 11.01 26.16 4.16
CA HIS A 729 12.46 26.40 4.07
C HIS A 729 12.73 27.38 2.92
N VAL A 730 13.57 28.39 3.17
CA VAL A 730 13.89 29.46 2.21
C VAL A 730 15.39 29.59 1.96
N GLY A 731 16.20 28.59 2.36
CA GLY A 731 17.64 28.57 2.11
C GLY A 731 18.50 29.50 2.98
N ALA A 732 17.89 30.44 3.71
CA ALA A 732 18.59 31.38 4.60
C ALA A 732 18.22 31.16 6.08
N GLY A 733 19.23 31.24 6.95
CA GLY A 733 19.07 31.28 8.41
C GLY A 733 19.06 32.72 8.94
N MET A 734 18.62 32.91 10.19
CA MET A 734 18.60 34.24 10.84
C MET A 734 20.00 34.81 11.08
N GLU A 735 21.00 33.95 11.17
CA GLU A 735 22.38 34.30 11.44
C GLU A 735 23.30 34.24 10.20
N THR A 736 22.76 33.87 9.03
CA THR A 736 23.54 33.64 7.79
C THR A 736 23.01 34.42 6.57
N LEU A 737 22.25 35.50 6.82
CA LEU A 737 21.58 36.23 5.75
C LEU A 737 22.55 36.96 4.82
N ALA A 738 23.61 37.59 5.33
CA ALA A 738 24.63 38.18 4.45
C ALA A 738 25.38 37.13 3.64
N GLY A 739 25.69 35.98 4.25
CA GLY A 739 26.32 34.87 3.54
C GLY A 739 25.43 34.31 2.42
N TYR A 740 24.11 34.35 2.61
CA TYR A 740 23.13 34.01 1.58
C TYR A 740 23.00 35.11 0.50
N ALA A 741 23.07 36.38 0.89
CA ALA A 741 23.00 37.53 -0.02
C ALA A 741 24.26 37.69 -0.89
N LEU A 742 25.42 37.21 -0.42
CA LEU A 742 26.72 37.43 -1.05
C LEU A 742 26.74 37.11 -2.55
N PRO A 743 26.22 35.96 -3.03
CA PRO A 743 26.25 35.70 -4.47
C PRO A 743 25.45 36.73 -5.29
N ALA A 744 24.41 37.37 -4.76
CA ALA A 744 23.64 38.36 -5.52
C ALA A 744 24.46 39.59 -5.94
N VAL A 745 25.51 39.93 -5.17
CA VAL A 745 26.36 41.09 -5.46
C VAL A 745 27.53 40.77 -6.39
N LEU A 746 27.79 39.49 -6.68
CA LEU A 746 28.95 39.07 -7.48
C LEU A 746 28.69 39.19 -8.99
N PRO A 747 29.71 39.61 -9.79
CA PRO A 747 29.59 39.77 -11.24
C PRO A 747 29.21 38.51 -12.02
N TRP A 748 29.69 37.35 -11.56
CA TRP A 748 29.54 36.06 -12.27
C TRP A 748 28.28 35.27 -11.87
N THR A 749 27.45 35.83 -10.99
CA THR A 749 26.15 35.23 -10.67
C THR A 749 25.19 35.45 -11.84
N SER A 750 24.48 34.40 -12.26
CA SER A 750 23.47 34.54 -13.32
C SER A 750 22.32 35.44 -12.86
N ASP A 751 21.66 36.14 -13.78
CA ASP A 751 20.52 37.01 -13.45
C ASP A 751 19.38 36.24 -12.79
N ALA A 752 19.12 35.01 -13.24
CA ALA A 752 18.10 34.14 -12.65
C ALA A 752 18.41 33.79 -11.19
N GLN A 753 19.65 33.35 -10.91
CA GLN A 753 20.08 33.06 -9.54
C GLN A 753 20.09 34.31 -8.66
N ARG A 754 20.49 35.46 -9.22
CA ARG A 754 20.48 36.73 -8.51
C ARG A 754 19.06 37.10 -8.09
N GLU A 755 18.09 37.05 -9.00
CA GLU A 755 16.71 37.39 -8.69
C GLU A 755 16.10 36.48 -7.61
N GLU A 756 16.41 35.17 -7.65
CA GLU A 756 15.98 34.23 -6.60
C GLU A 756 16.51 34.63 -5.21
N ILE A 757 17.77 35.05 -5.13
CA ILE A 757 18.37 35.53 -3.88
C ILE A 757 17.70 36.85 -3.45
N LEU A 758 17.52 37.80 -4.38
CA LEU A 758 16.87 39.09 -4.09
C LEU A 758 15.45 38.88 -3.56
N ASP A 759 14.70 37.90 -4.07
CA ASP A 759 13.37 37.56 -3.56
C ASP A 759 13.38 37.08 -2.11
N VAL A 760 14.39 36.29 -1.71
CA VAL A 760 14.53 35.87 -0.31
C VAL A 760 14.91 37.06 0.57
N LEU A 761 15.68 38.03 0.07
CA LEU A 761 15.96 39.27 0.77
C LEU A 761 14.71 40.14 0.94
N ARG A 762 13.89 40.31 -0.11
CA ARG A 762 12.60 41.00 -0.04
C ARG A 762 11.67 40.31 0.97
N LEU A 763 11.60 38.98 0.94
CA LEU A 763 10.86 38.18 1.93
C LEU A 763 11.37 38.44 3.36
N TRP A 764 12.68 38.53 3.56
CA TRP A 764 13.27 38.85 4.87
C TRP A 764 12.85 40.22 5.38
N ALA A 765 12.93 41.23 4.53
CA ALA A 765 12.54 42.61 4.87
C ALA A 765 11.02 42.74 5.15
N ASN A 766 10.20 41.79 4.70
CA ASN A 766 8.77 41.71 5.04
C ASN A 766 8.48 41.08 6.42
N ALA A 767 9.46 40.40 7.01
CA ALA A 767 9.31 39.74 8.31
C ALA A 767 9.66 40.71 9.45
N PRO A 768 8.98 40.65 10.61
CA PRO A 768 9.30 41.53 11.75
C PRO A 768 10.76 41.45 12.20
N MET A 769 11.38 40.28 12.12
CA MET A 769 12.79 40.11 12.47
C MET A 769 13.75 40.86 11.53
N GLY A 770 13.28 41.20 10.33
CA GLY A 770 13.99 41.99 9.35
C GLY A 770 13.57 43.44 9.33
N ASP A 771 12.67 43.94 10.19
CA ASP A 771 12.06 45.29 10.08
C ASP A 771 13.01 46.47 10.38
N GLY A 772 14.23 46.18 10.81
CA GLY A 772 15.25 47.19 11.10
C GLY A 772 15.24 47.74 12.53
N THR A 773 14.34 47.29 13.40
CA THR A 773 14.30 47.67 14.82
C THR A 773 15.47 47.13 15.65
N ALA A 774 16.19 46.14 15.11
CA ALA A 774 17.16 45.32 15.85
C ALA A 774 16.58 44.71 17.14
N ALA A 775 15.25 44.56 17.22
CA ALA A 775 14.56 44.06 18.40
C ALA A 775 14.69 42.53 18.56
N PHE A 776 15.21 41.82 17.56
CA PHE A 776 15.37 40.37 17.57
C PHE A 776 16.83 39.93 17.49
N ARG A 777 17.19 38.86 18.20
CA ARG A 777 18.46 38.14 18.04
C ARG A 777 18.31 36.63 18.19
N VAL A 778 19.28 35.88 17.67
CA VAL A 778 19.35 34.42 17.81
C VAL A 778 20.36 34.03 18.87
N LEU A 779 19.96 33.10 19.74
CA LEU A 779 20.80 32.53 20.78
C LEU A 779 20.91 31.02 20.64
N ARG A 780 22.03 30.48 21.10
CA ARG A 780 22.30 29.04 21.15
C ARG A 780 22.62 28.61 22.57
N PHE A 781 21.97 27.53 23.00
CA PHE A 781 22.10 26.99 24.34
C PHE A 781 22.47 25.50 24.29
N THR A 782 23.29 25.04 25.24
CA THR A 782 23.46 23.62 25.56
C THR A 782 22.80 23.31 26.91
N PRO A 783 22.46 22.03 27.18
CA PRO A 783 21.96 21.62 28.48
C PRO A 783 23.00 21.91 29.58
N ALA A 784 22.58 22.52 30.68
CA ALA A 784 23.44 22.74 31.84
C ALA A 784 23.68 21.43 32.61
N GLY A 785 24.90 21.22 33.14
CA GLY A 785 25.17 20.17 34.13
C GLY A 785 25.40 18.75 33.58
N GLY A 786 26.20 18.61 32.51
CA GLY A 786 26.56 17.31 31.91
C GLY A 786 27.91 16.71 32.32
N ASP A 787 28.70 17.42 33.14
CA ASP A 787 30.03 16.97 33.55
C ASP A 787 29.92 15.77 34.49
N GLY A 788 30.48 14.63 34.06
CA GLY A 788 30.46 13.37 34.82
C GLY A 788 29.29 12.43 34.51
N GLN A 789 28.35 12.81 33.63
CA GLN A 789 27.29 11.92 33.16
C GLN A 789 27.81 10.88 32.16
N SER A 790 27.32 9.65 32.24
CA SER A 790 27.54 8.61 31.23
C SER A 790 26.89 8.98 29.89
N ASP A 791 27.37 8.40 28.79
CA ASP A 791 26.79 8.66 27.46
C ASP A 791 25.31 8.24 27.38
N ALA A 792 24.91 7.21 28.13
CA ALA A 792 23.52 6.75 28.19
C ALA A 792 22.60 7.78 28.88
N GLU A 793 23.05 8.38 29.98
CA GLU A 793 22.31 9.45 30.68
C GLU A 793 22.17 10.69 29.80
N ARG A 794 23.26 11.10 29.13
CA ARG A 794 23.23 12.21 28.17
C ARG A 794 22.22 11.97 27.05
N GLN A 795 22.23 10.76 26.47
CA GLN A 795 21.29 10.37 25.42
C GLN A 795 19.82 10.32 25.87
N MET A 796 19.55 10.11 27.17
CA MET A 796 18.21 10.15 27.73
C MET A 796 17.73 11.60 27.88
N VAL A 797 18.56 12.47 28.46
CA VAL A 797 18.30 13.92 28.58
C VAL A 797 18.08 14.55 27.20
N ASP A 798 18.91 14.23 26.22
CA ASP A 798 18.80 14.81 24.89
C ASP A 798 17.49 14.38 24.19
N ARG A 799 17.01 13.14 24.43
CA ARG A 799 15.70 12.66 23.92
C ARG A 799 14.53 13.38 24.59
N GLU A 800 14.65 13.69 25.87
CA GLU A 800 13.64 14.44 26.61
C GLU A 800 13.56 15.90 26.12
N LEU A 801 14.71 16.55 25.97
CA LEU A 801 14.80 17.93 25.48
C LEU A 801 14.34 18.07 24.03
N GLU A 802 14.62 17.09 23.16
CA GLU A 802 14.10 17.06 21.78
C GLU A 802 12.57 17.12 21.74
N GLN A 803 11.89 16.55 22.74
CA GLN A 803 10.43 16.57 22.84
C GLN A 803 9.90 17.81 23.58
N GLN A 804 10.56 18.25 24.65
CA GLN A 804 10.02 19.26 25.57
C GLN A 804 10.52 20.69 25.34
N ALA A 805 11.73 20.87 24.80
CA ALA A 805 12.32 22.20 24.62
C ALA A 805 11.68 23.03 23.48
N PRO A 806 11.35 22.46 22.31
CA PRO A 806 10.77 23.23 21.22
C PRO A 806 9.45 23.90 21.64
N GLY A 807 9.37 25.21 21.44
CA GLY A 807 8.18 26.01 21.72
C GLY A 807 8.12 26.64 23.11
N GLN A 808 9.04 26.31 24.01
CA GLN A 808 9.13 26.98 25.31
C GLN A 808 9.30 28.49 25.13
N LEU A 809 8.36 29.26 25.67
CA LEU A 809 8.32 30.72 25.65
C LEU A 809 8.63 31.24 27.06
N TRP A 810 9.70 32.00 27.16
CA TRP A 810 10.28 32.53 28.38
C TRP A 810 10.12 34.03 28.43
N ARG A 811 9.80 34.56 29.61
CA ARG A 811 9.96 35.98 29.90
C ARG A 811 11.41 36.22 30.26
N THR A 812 12.07 37.18 29.63
CA THR A 812 13.43 37.65 29.97
C THR A 812 13.33 39.02 30.65
N PRO A 813 14.41 39.59 31.22
CA PRO A 813 14.32 40.89 31.89
C PRO A 813 13.82 42.02 30.99
N ASN A 814 14.33 42.09 29.76
CA ASN A 814 14.01 43.16 28.80
C ASN A 814 13.03 42.74 27.70
N GLY A 815 12.54 41.50 27.71
CA GLY A 815 11.59 41.05 26.69
C GLY A 815 11.22 39.58 26.84
N ALA A 816 11.24 38.83 25.74
CA ALA A 816 10.85 37.43 25.72
C ALA A 816 11.77 36.60 24.84
N LEU A 817 11.81 35.29 25.07
CA LEU A 817 12.63 34.35 24.32
C LEU A 817 11.85 33.08 24.03
N ARG A 818 11.95 32.55 22.81
CA ARG A 818 11.33 31.26 22.44
C ARG A 818 12.36 30.30 21.89
N ILE A 819 12.39 29.08 22.43
CA ILE A 819 13.20 27.99 21.88
C ILE A 819 12.53 27.48 20.59
N SER A 820 13.27 27.50 19.48
CA SER A 820 12.79 27.11 18.15
C SER A 820 12.92 25.62 17.89
N GLY A 821 13.98 24.98 18.41
CA GLY A 821 14.26 23.56 18.24
C GLY A 821 15.51 23.14 19.00
N TYR A 822 15.70 21.83 19.15
CA TYR A 822 16.86 21.20 19.79
C TYR A 822 17.44 20.13 18.86
N GLN A 823 18.75 20.19 18.62
CA GLN A 823 19.45 19.24 17.77
C GLN A 823 20.29 18.30 18.65
N ARG A 824 20.00 16.99 18.58
CA ARG A 824 20.65 16.00 19.44
C ARG A 824 22.12 15.75 19.11
N HIS A 825 22.50 15.89 17.84
CA HIS A 825 23.86 15.58 17.38
C HIS A 825 24.89 16.64 17.77
N ASP A 826 24.49 17.91 17.87
CA ASP A 826 25.32 19.02 18.33
C ASP A 826 24.94 19.51 19.75
N ARG A 827 23.96 18.83 20.38
CA ARG A 827 23.35 19.13 21.68
C ARG A 827 22.95 20.59 21.84
N THR A 828 22.55 21.25 20.75
CA THR A 828 22.30 22.69 20.74
C THR A 828 20.82 23.00 20.57
N ALA A 829 20.27 23.81 21.46
CA ALA A 829 18.98 24.49 21.27
C ALA A 829 19.20 25.84 20.57
N THR A 830 18.38 26.13 19.56
CA THR A 830 18.34 27.45 18.91
C THR A 830 17.13 28.21 19.42
N ALA A 831 17.31 29.46 19.83
CA ALA A 831 16.24 30.31 20.34
C ALA A 831 16.25 31.69 19.69
N VAL A 832 15.09 32.33 19.67
CA VAL A 832 14.92 33.72 19.23
C VAL A 832 14.50 34.54 20.44
N GLU A 833 15.24 35.61 20.70
CA GLU A 833 14.91 36.61 21.72
C GLU A 833 14.39 37.88 21.06
N TYR A 834 13.37 38.45 21.68
CA TYR A 834 12.82 39.77 21.38
C TYR A 834 13.03 40.71 22.57
N ALA A 835 13.51 41.92 22.31
CA ALA A 835 13.60 43.03 23.25
C ALA A 835 13.09 44.32 22.57
N PRO A 836 11.99 44.95 23.06
CA PRO A 836 11.35 46.07 22.37
C PRO A 836 12.28 47.27 22.07
N GLY A 837 13.30 47.50 22.89
CA GLY A 837 14.26 48.59 22.71
C GLY A 837 15.54 48.21 21.97
N GLY A 838 15.63 47.01 21.38
CA GLY A 838 16.84 46.51 20.71
C GLY A 838 18.07 46.34 21.62
N THR A 839 17.88 46.48 22.93
CA THR A 839 18.94 46.39 23.94
C THR A 839 18.87 45.05 24.65
N PHE A 840 19.89 44.23 24.43
CA PHE A 840 19.95 42.87 24.97
C PHE A 840 21.01 42.72 26.07
N HIS A 841 20.71 41.94 27.10
CA HIS A 841 21.64 41.57 28.16
C HIS A 841 22.01 40.07 28.07
N PRO A 842 23.12 39.64 28.69
CA PRO A 842 23.39 38.22 28.89
C PRO A 842 22.21 37.54 29.59
N ILE A 843 21.83 36.34 29.13
CA ILE A 843 20.75 35.55 29.70
C ILE A 843 21.28 34.20 30.16
N GLU A 844 20.89 33.83 31.38
CA GLU A 844 21.02 32.49 31.92
C GLU A 844 19.63 31.89 32.07
N LEU A 845 19.29 30.96 31.18
CA LEU A 845 18.04 30.21 31.27
C LEU A 845 18.23 29.04 32.26
N PRO A 846 17.30 28.80 33.19
CA PRO A 846 17.34 27.62 34.07
C PRO A 846 17.50 26.32 33.27
N GLY A 847 18.51 25.53 33.59
CA GLY A 847 18.80 24.25 32.92
C GLY A 847 19.57 24.37 31.59
N TRP A 848 19.98 25.58 31.20
CA TRP A 848 20.71 25.84 29.96
C TRP A 848 21.99 26.64 30.20
N GLN A 849 22.99 26.45 29.34
CA GLN A 849 24.22 27.23 29.28
C GLN A 849 24.34 27.87 27.89
N THR A 850 24.61 29.17 27.85
CA THR A 850 24.82 29.89 26.59
C THR A 850 26.18 29.51 26.01
N THR A 851 26.23 28.98 24.79
CA THR A 851 27.46 28.41 24.22
C THR A 851 28.24 29.32 23.30
N LYS A 852 27.58 30.31 22.68
CA LYS A 852 28.22 31.19 21.70
C LYS A 852 27.71 32.62 21.86
N ALA A 853 28.59 33.58 21.60
CA ALA A 853 28.21 34.97 21.46
C ALA A 853 27.15 35.10 20.35
N SER A 854 26.11 35.90 20.60
CA SER A 854 25.13 36.27 19.59
C SER A 854 25.85 36.93 18.43
N VAL A 855 25.61 36.45 17.21
CA VAL A 855 26.05 37.12 15.99
C VAL A 855 24.93 38.07 15.57
N PRO A 856 25.15 39.40 15.51
CA PRO A 856 24.16 40.32 14.97
C PRO A 856 23.87 39.96 13.50
N CYS A 857 22.60 39.79 13.15
CA CYS A 857 22.20 39.60 11.76
C CYS A 857 22.56 40.84 10.94
N TRP A 858 23.19 40.66 9.78
CA TRP A 858 23.50 41.78 8.90
C TRP A 858 22.24 42.42 8.30
N GLY A 859 21.22 41.64 7.91
CA GLY A 859 20.12 42.13 7.07
C GLY A 859 18.93 42.76 7.79
N THR A 860 19.14 43.94 8.37
CA THR A 860 18.05 44.87 8.71
C THR A 860 17.33 45.35 7.43
N ALA A 861 16.03 45.66 7.49
CA ALA A 861 15.22 46.11 6.36
C ALA A 861 15.91 47.25 5.61
N ASP A 862 16.33 48.30 6.31
CA ASP A 862 16.99 49.45 5.69
C ASP A 862 18.23 49.06 4.88
N ARG A 863 19.06 48.15 5.41
CA ARG A 863 20.25 47.65 4.70
C ARG A 863 19.87 46.78 3.51
N VAL A 864 18.88 45.89 3.67
CA VAL A 864 18.38 45.05 2.58
C VAL A 864 17.81 45.94 1.48
N VAL A 865 16.89 46.85 1.79
CA VAL A 865 16.29 47.80 0.84
C VAL A 865 17.35 48.66 0.15
N ARG A 866 18.34 49.14 0.91
CA ARG A 866 19.47 49.89 0.34
C ARG A 866 20.31 49.03 -0.60
N LEU A 867 20.62 47.79 -0.24
CA LEU A 867 21.33 46.86 -1.12
C LEU A 867 20.54 46.59 -2.40
N LEU A 868 19.25 46.28 -2.28
CA LEU A 868 18.35 46.05 -3.42
C LEU A 868 18.34 47.26 -4.37
N ARG A 869 18.22 48.47 -3.83
CA ARG A 869 18.25 49.72 -4.60
C ARG A 869 19.59 49.91 -5.30
N LEU A 870 20.71 49.75 -4.59
CA LEU A 870 22.04 49.93 -5.17
C LEU A 870 22.34 48.90 -6.27
N LEU A 871 21.91 47.65 -6.11
CA LEU A 871 22.05 46.63 -7.15
C LEU A 871 21.21 46.97 -8.38
N ALA A 872 19.99 47.47 -8.21
CA ALA A 872 19.15 47.92 -9.32
C ALA A 872 19.75 49.15 -10.05
N GLU A 873 20.36 50.07 -9.31
CA GLU A 873 20.96 51.30 -9.88
C GLU A 873 22.33 51.07 -10.52
N ARG A 874 23.17 50.20 -9.95
CA ARG A 874 24.59 50.08 -10.28
C ARG A 874 25.00 48.73 -10.87
N GLY A 875 24.11 47.73 -10.87
CA GLY A 875 24.45 46.36 -11.22
C GLY A 875 25.38 45.68 -10.19
N PRO A 876 25.91 44.49 -10.47
CA PRO A 876 26.82 43.78 -9.56
C PRO A 876 28.05 44.59 -9.16
N ALA A 877 28.59 44.33 -7.97
CA ALA A 877 29.77 45.02 -7.48
C ALA A 877 31.04 44.56 -8.25
N PRO A 878 31.97 45.45 -8.63
CA PRO A 878 33.18 45.09 -9.39
C PRO A 878 34.22 44.39 -8.49
N ILE A 879 34.01 43.11 -8.18
CA ILE A 879 34.88 42.31 -7.31
C ILE A 879 36.00 41.63 -8.11
N ASP A 880 37.25 41.81 -7.69
CA ASP A 880 38.40 40.99 -8.14
C ASP A 880 38.49 39.74 -7.26
N ALA A 881 38.05 38.59 -7.80
CA ALA A 881 37.95 37.34 -7.06
C ALA A 881 39.29 36.85 -6.50
N ALA A 882 40.33 36.83 -7.34
CA ALA A 882 41.65 36.32 -6.98
C ALA A 882 42.34 37.23 -5.96
N ALA A 883 42.25 38.56 -6.13
CA ALA A 883 42.77 39.51 -5.15
C ALA A 883 42.05 39.39 -3.80
N THR A 884 40.71 39.27 -3.81
CA THR A 884 39.90 39.15 -2.58
C THR A 884 40.23 37.87 -1.80
N VAL A 885 40.39 36.73 -2.48
CA VAL A 885 40.77 35.47 -1.83
C VAL A 885 42.18 35.55 -1.23
N ARG A 886 43.14 36.14 -1.96
CA ARG A 886 44.51 36.33 -1.44
C ARG A 886 44.53 37.26 -0.23
N ASP A 887 43.80 38.37 -0.29
CA ASP A 887 43.70 39.32 0.82
C ASP A 887 43.05 38.69 2.05
N LEU A 888 41.98 37.89 1.86
CA LEU A 888 41.34 37.15 2.95
C LEU A 888 42.29 36.13 3.58
N ALA A 889 42.99 35.34 2.75
CA ALA A 889 43.97 34.35 3.22
C ALA A 889 45.12 35.01 3.99
N GLU A 890 45.67 36.12 3.47
CA GLU A 890 46.78 36.86 4.10
C GLU A 890 46.37 37.44 5.46
N ARG A 891 45.21 38.09 5.56
CA ARG A 891 44.76 38.74 6.81
C ARG A 891 44.30 37.76 7.88
N THR A 892 43.73 36.62 7.49
CA THR A 892 43.25 35.60 8.43
C THR A 892 44.33 34.56 8.77
N GLY A 893 45.36 34.41 7.94
CA GLY A 893 46.30 33.27 8.01
C GLY A 893 45.69 31.95 7.54
N LEU A 894 44.50 31.95 6.93
CA LEU A 894 43.88 30.77 6.33
C LEU A 894 44.64 30.32 5.08
N GLY A 895 44.61 29.01 4.79
CA GLY A 895 45.07 28.52 3.50
C GLY A 895 44.17 29.04 2.36
N SER A 896 44.73 29.20 1.16
CA SER A 896 43.97 29.71 0.00
C SER A 896 42.70 28.90 -0.28
N ALA A 897 42.75 27.56 -0.12
CA ALA A 897 41.58 26.70 -0.29
C ALA A 897 40.46 26.99 0.74
N ASP A 898 40.82 27.34 1.98
CA ASP A 898 39.86 27.74 3.01
C ASP A 898 39.22 29.09 2.68
N ALA A 899 40.03 30.07 2.26
CA ALA A 899 39.54 31.38 1.83
C ALA A 899 38.60 31.28 0.60
N VAL A 900 38.92 30.42 -0.38
CA VAL A 900 38.01 30.11 -1.51
C VAL A 900 36.68 29.51 -1.00
N ALA A 901 36.73 28.55 -0.07
CA ALA A 901 35.54 27.92 0.48
C ALA A 901 34.66 28.88 1.30
N VAL A 902 35.26 29.89 1.95
CA VAL A 902 34.53 30.97 2.62
C VAL A 902 33.80 31.83 1.57
N CYS A 903 34.50 32.32 0.55
CA CYS A 903 33.94 33.20 -0.47
C CYS A 903 32.93 32.52 -1.42
N LYS A 904 33.01 31.19 -1.59
CA LYS A 904 32.24 30.40 -2.58
C LYS A 904 32.41 30.90 -4.03
N PHE A 905 33.62 31.36 -4.38
CA PHE A 905 33.91 31.77 -5.75
C PHE A 905 34.17 30.54 -6.64
N PRO A 906 33.64 30.51 -7.87
CA PRO A 906 33.84 29.40 -8.77
C PRO A 906 35.30 29.40 -9.30
N ALA A 907 35.82 28.23 -9.65
CA ALA A 907 37.24 28.07 -9.96
C ALA A 907 37.67 28.85 -11.23
N ASP A 908 36.75 29.02 -12.18
CA ASP A 908 36.93 29.72 -13.44
C ASP A 908 37.25 31.22 -13.29
N VAL A 909 36.84 31.86 -12.18
CA VAL A 909 37.11 33.29 -11.93
C VAL A 909 38.35 33.55 -11.06
N LEU A 910 38.98 32.50 -10.51
CA LEU A 910 40.10 32.62 -9.57
C LEU A 910 41.49 32.50 -10.22
N GLY A 911 41.58 31.88 -11.40
CA GLY A 911 42.85 31.54 -12.05
C GLY A 911 43.44 30.21 -11.56
N ASP A 912 44.24 29.56 -12.42
CA ASP A 912 44.79 28.21 -12.17
C ASP A 912 45.79 28.15 -10.98
N ASP A 913 46.31 29.29 -10.52
CA ASP A 913 47.28 29.41 -9.44
C ASP A 913 46.67 29.40 -8.03
N VAL A 914 45.34 29.48 -7.91
CA VAL A 914 44.63 29.50 -6.62
C VAL A 914 44.05 28.11 -6.30
N PRO A 915 44.52 27.42 -5.24
CA PRO A 915 43.97 26.13 -4.85
C PRO A 915 42.47 26.21 -4.48
N THR A 916 41.63 25.43 -5.15
CA THR A 916 40.16 25.43 -4.93
C THR A 916 39.64 24.18 -4.17
N THR A 917 40.52 23.21 -3.92
CA THR A 917 40.20 21.96 -3.19
C THR A 917 41.07 21.81 -1.96
N GLY A 918 40.58 21.09 -0.94
CA GLY A 918 41.35 20.78 0.28
C GLY A 918 41.10 21.73 1.46
N ALA A 919 39.97 22.44 1.47
CA ALA A 919 39.57 23.28 2.60
C ALA A 919 39.36 22.45 3.89
N ALA A 920 40.09 22.80 4.95
CA ALA A 920 40.04 22.17 6.28
C ALA A 920 39.16 22.92 7.29
N ILE A 921 38.84 24.20 7.03
CA ILE A 921 37.98 25.01 7.90
C ILE A 921 36.57 24.40 8.02
N SER A 922 35.98 24.39 9.21
CA SER A 922 34.65 23.78 9.44
C SER A 922 33.50 24.57 8.79
N TYR A 923 32.42 23.90 8.40
CA TYR A 923 31.24 24.55 7.80
C TYR A 923 30.67 25.71 8.63
N PRO A 924 30.45 25.58 9.96
CA PRO A 924 29.94 26.69 10.77
C PRO A 924 30.86 27.90 10.76
N MET A 925 32.17 27.67 10.70
CA MET A 925 33.17 28.73 10.69
C MET A 925 33.26 29.43 9.33
N ARG A 926 33.07 28.67 8.23
CA ARG A 926 32.90 29.24 6.88
C ARG A 926 31.70 30.17 6.82
N ASP A 927 30.55 29.72 7.34
CA ASP A 927 29.32 30.50 7.33
C ASP A 927 29.46 31.77 8.18
N ALA A 928 30.12 31.66 9.34
CA ALA A 928 30.40 32.79 10.19
C ALA A 928 31.28 33.82 9.49
N LEU A 929 32.42 33.44 8.89
CA LEU A 929 33.26 34.37 8.13
C LEU A 929 32.54 34.99 6.94
N ARG A 930 31.79 34.18 6.18
CA ARG A 930 31.04 34.63 5.01
C ARG A 930 30.02 35.72 5.36
N GLU A 931 29.37 35.59 6.51
CA GLU A 931 28.42 36.59 7.02
C GLU A 931 29.07 37.97 7.24
N ARG A 932 30.39 38.06 7.46
CA ARG A 932 31.12 39.33 7.65
C ARG A 932 31.64 39.94 6.35
N LEU A 933 31.55 39.22 5.22
CA LEU A 933 32.09 39.70 3.95
C LEU A 933 31.22 40.80 3.31
N LEU A 934 29.95 40.94 3.71
CA LEU A 934 29.15 42.09 3.31
C LEU A 934 29.41 43.29 4.23
N PRO A 935 29.72 44.47 3.67
CA PRO A 935 29.99 45.67 4.45
C PRO A 935 28.75 46.19 5.19
N GLY A 936 28.97 46.93 6.26
CA GLY A 936 27.89 47.51 7.09
C GLY A 936 27.02 48.52 6.34
N ASP A 937 27.62 49.39 5.50
CA ASP A 937 26.90 50.11 4.44
C ASP A 937 27.06 49.35 3.13
N PRO A 938 25.97 48.84 2.52
CA PRO A 938 26.03 48.16 1.23
C PRO A 938 26.71 48.97 0.12
N ALA A 939 26.72 50.32 0.20
CA ALA A 939 27.36 51.17 -0.81
C ALA A 939 28.87 50.94 -0.95
N ASP A 940 29.53 50.46 0.11
CA ASP A 940 30.96 50.22 0.14
C ASP A 940 31.41 49.08 -0.81
N LEU A 941 30.47 48.22 -1.23
CA LEU A 941 30.75 47.16 -2.21
C LEU A 941 31.30 47.71 -3.54
N TRP A 942 30.87 48.89 -3.97
CA TRP A 942 31.31 49.51 -5.23
C TRP A 942 32.55 50.39 -5.09
N THR A 943 33.01 50.66 -3.86
CA THR A 943 34.15 51.54 -3.59
C THR A 943 35.35 50.78 -3.02
N THR A 944 35.12 49.92 -2.03
CA THR A 944 36.16 49.16 -1.31
C THR A 944 36.06 47.65 -1.52
N GLY A 945 34.95 47.14 -2.07
CA GLY A 945 34.74 45.71 -2.31
C GLY A 945 34.18 44.97 -1.08
N LEU A 946 34.45 43.66 -0.98
CA LEU A 946 34.01 42.86 0.17
C LEU A 946 34.72 43.29 1.45
N ALA A 947 34.05 43.18 2.60
CA ALA A 947 34.56 43.56 3.91
C ALA A 947 35.55 42.52 4.48
N VAL A 948 36.66 42.29 3.76
CA VAL A 948 37.70 41.32 4.14
C VAL A 948 38.27 41.62 5.52
N GLU A 949 38.50 42.89 5.85
CA GLU A 949 39.01 43.30 7.16
C GLU A 949 38.04 42.92 8.29
N ALA A 950 36.73 43.13 8.12
CA ALA A 950 35.75 42.76 9.13
C ALA A 950 35.70 41.24 9.37
N ALA A 951 35.85 40.45 8.31
CA ALA A 951 35.96 39.00 8.42
C ALA A 951 37.27 38.59 9.12
N ALA A 952 38.39 39.25 8.82
CA ALA A 952 39.68 39.00 9.45
C ALA A 952 39.71 39.37 10.94
N ASP A 953 39.13 40.51 11.31
CA ASP A 953 38.97 40.94 12.70
C ASP A 953 38.19 39.91 13.50
N TRP A 954 37.06 39.45 12.96
CA TRP A 954 36.27 38.43 13.61
C TRP A 954 37.03 37.09 13.75
N TRP A 955 37.79 36.70 12.73
CA TRP A 955 38.64 35.50 12.75
C TRP A 955 39.71 35.57 13.84
N ARG A 956 40.34 36.73 14.04
CA ARG A 956 41.36 36.90 15.09
C ARG A 956 40.78 36.68 16.50
N ASP A 957 39.52 37.05 16.70
CA ASP A 957 38.86 36.95 17.99
C ASP A 957 38.21 35.57 18.25
N HIS A 958 37.82 34.84 17.19
CA HIS A 958 36.97 33.63 17.30
C HIS A 958 37.49 32.41 16.55
N GLY A 959 38.54 32.58 15.73
CA GLY A 959 39.15 31.51 14.97
C GLY A 959 39.80 30.50 15.90
N GLU A 960 39.65 29.22 15.58
CA GLU A 960 40.46 28.19 16.20
C GLU A 960 41.88 28.40 15.66
N ALA A 961 42.84 28.69 16.56
CA ALA A 961 44.23 28.80 16.16
C ALA A 961 44.61 27.53 15.39
N PRO A 962 45.21 27.64 14.19
CA PRO A 962 45.66 26.45 13.48
C PRO A 962 46.61 25.67 14.39
N PRO A 963 46.60 24.33 14.36
CA PRO A 963 47.67 23.58 15.00
C PRO A 963 48.97 24.10 14.39
N LEU A 964 49.82 24.70 15.22
CA LEU A 964 51.17 25.07 14.83
C LEU A 964 51.80 23.79 14.24
N SER A 965 52.12 23.85 12.95
CA SER A 965 52.74 22.79 12.17
C SER A 965 53.93 22.15 12.86
#